data_AF-A0A6G1RK38-F1
#
_entry.id   AF-A0A6G1RK38-F1
#
_cell.length_a   1.000
_cell.length_b   1.000
_cell.length_c   1.000
_cell.angle_alpha   90.00
_cell.angle_beta   90.00
_cell.angle_gamma   90.00
#
_symmetry.space_group_name_H-M   'P 1'
#
loop_
_entity.id
_entity.type
_entity.pdbx_description
1 polymer ?
#
loop_
_entity_poly.entity_id
_entity_poly.type
_entity_poly.pdbx_seq_one_letter_code
_entity_poly.pdbx_strand_id
1 'polypeptide(L)'
;AKGFNQVYVDQVDEDIVAVTRHCPNTHQSVVAVSRTAFRDPKTSFYSKEVPEMCIPGKIEEVVLEARTIERSASPYKKDERFINGLPNFTMELREHIQVKDSKIIKQAGTAIKGPNEFVQEIEFEKLTPGSVIVFRVSLDPKAQEAVGVLRNHLIQFSPHFKSGSLPDDHSAPILKTLFSSIASKLTLSDLNQVLYRCEAEEQEDGGGCYDIPNWSPLKYAGLQGLMSVMADIRPKNDLGHPFCDNLRSGDWMIDYVSNRLISRSGACAEVGKWLKAMFVYLKRIPRYLIPCYFDAILVGAYTTLLDVGWRQMSSFVQNGSTFVKHLSLGSVQMCGIGKYSCLPDLSPSLHDVPYRLNEITNEKEQCCVSLAAGLPHFSSGIFRSWGRDTFIALRGLMLVTGRYIEARNIILAFGGTLRHGLIPNLLGQGTHARYNCRDAVWWWLQCIQDYCKIVPNGLDILRCPVSRMYPRDDSSPQPAGTMDQPLYEVIQEAMQRHMEGINFRERNAGPQIDQNMRDEGFNVTAGVDHETGFVFGGNRFNCGTWMDKMGESDRARNRGIPATPRDGSAVEIVGLCKSAVRWLVDLSGKNVFPFRGVTIKRHGKEETITYAEWNRKIQGHFERLFFVSENPADRNEKYPELVHKRGIYKDSYGASSPWCDYQLRPNFTIAMVVAPELFTPERAWKALQIAEEKLLGPLGMKTLDPDDMVYCGVYDNALDNDNYNVARGFNYHQ
;
A
#
# COMPACT_ATOMS: atom_id res chain seq x y z
N ALA A 1 14.38 25.32 33.34
CA ALA A 1 13.32 26.21 32.77
C ALA A 1 11.97 25.49 32.86
N LYS A 2 10.87 26.18 33.21
CA LYS A 2 9.52 25.60 33.39
C LYS A 2 8.81 25.16 32.09
N GLY A 3 9.55 24.72 31.07
CA GLY A 3 8.99 24.16 29.83
C GLY A 3 8.51 25.15 28.75
N PHE A 4 8.67 26.47 28.93
CA PHE A 4 8.30 27.49 27.93
C PHE A 4 9.31 27.56 26.76
N ASN A 5 9.26 26.60 25.85
CA ASN A 5 10.25 26.41 24.78
C ASN A 5 9.74 26.75 23.36
N GLN A 6 8.44 26.98 23.18
CA GLN A 6 7.88 27.48 21.92
C GLN A 6 7.81 29.01 21.94
N VAL A 7 8.01 29.65 20.79
CA VAL A 7 7.99 31.11 20.64
C VAL A 7 7.18 31.51 19.42
N TYR A 8 6.40 32.57 19.58
CA TYR A 8 5.70 33.27 18.51
C TYR A 8 5.99 34.76 18.67
N VAL A 9 6.33 35.44 17.58
CA VAL A 9 6.64 36.88 17.56
C VAL A 9 5.72 37.53 16.55
N ASP A 10 5.05 38.59 16.98
CA ASP A 10 4.13 39.37 16.16
C ASP A 10 4.52 40.84 16.20
N GLN A 11 4.55 41.47 15.03
CA GLN A 11 4.72 42.91 14.92
C GLN A 11 3.32 43.52 14.79
N VAL A 12 2.77 43.90 15.95
CA VAL A 12 1.40 44.41 16.07
C VAL A 12 1.24 45.77 15.38
N ASP A 13 2.28 46.60 15.46
CA ASP A 13 2.39 47.91 14.79
C ASP A 13 3.88 48.24 14.56
N GLU A 14 4.21 49.33 13.85
CA GLU A 14 5.60 49.76 13.58
C GLU A 14 6.47 49.72 14.84
N ASP A 15 5.94 50.22 15.97
CA ASP A 15 6.64 50.34 17.24
C ASP A 15 6.23 49.29 18.30
N ILE A 16 5.29 48.39 18.00
CA ILE A 16 4.73 47.46 18.99
C ILE A 16 5.03 46.02 18.59
N VAL A 17 5.74 45.31 19.48
CA VAL A 17 6.10 43.91 19.30
C VAL A 17 5.49 43.08 20.41
N ALA A 18 4.82 41.99 20.04
CA ALA A 18 4.34 40.98 20.96
C ALA A 18 5.20 39.71 20.84
N VAL A 19 5.68 39.20 21.98
CA VAL A 19 6.44 37.96 22.06
C VAL A 19 5.72 37.01 22.99
N THR A 20 5.25 35.89 22.42
CA THR A 20 4.60 34.82 23.16
C THR A 20 5.58 33.67 23.37
N ARG A 21 5.81 33.31 24.63
CA ARG A 21 6.50 32.07 25.03
C ARG A 21 5.46 31.05 25.47
N HIS A 22 5.44 29.87 24.89
CA HIS A 22 4.44 28.83 25.17
C HIS A 22 5.07 27.56 25.74
N CYS A 23 4.41 26.96 26.74
CA CYS A 23 4.73 25.65 27.29
C CYS A 23 3.83 24.58 26.65
N PRO A 24 4.34 23.72 25.76
CA PRO A 24 3.52 22.74 25.04
C PRO A 24 2.93 21.63 25.94
N ASN A 25 3.42 21.49 27.17
CA ASN A 25 2.93 20.48 28.11
C ASN A 25 1.72 20.96 28.93
N THR A 26 1.74 22.22 29.36
CA THR A 26 0.68 22.81 30.20
C THR A 26 -0.24 23.73 29.40
N HIS A 27 0.15 24.07 28.18
CA HIS A 27 -0.44 25.10 27.33
C HIS A 27 -0.60 26.48 27.98
N GLN A 28 0.22 26.74 29.01
CA GLN A 28 0.38 28.10 29.52
C GLN A 28 1.31 28.89 28.60
N SER A 29 0.98 30.16 28.43
CA SER A 29 1.76 31.13 27.67
C SER A 29 2.14 32.32 28.55
N VAL A 30 3.28 32.93 28.22
CA VAL A 30 3.65 34.26 28.71
C VAL A 30 3.74 35.17 27.50
N VAL A 31 2.91 36.21 27.45
CA VAL A 31 2.79 37.14 26.32
C VAL A 31 3.34 38.49 26.75
N ALA A 32 4.47 38.90 26.18
CA ALA A 32 5.06 40.21 26.42
C ALA A 32 4.73 41.15 25.27
N VAL A 33 4.05 42.26 25.56
CA VAL A 33 3.75 43.33 24.61
C VAL A 33 4.65 44.51 24.94
N SER A 34 5.51 44.87 24.01
CA SER A 34 6.51 45.92 24.20
C SER A 34 6.28 47.02 23.17
N ARG A 35 6.14 48.25 23.64
CA ARG A 35 6.16 49.42 22.77
C ARG A 35 7.53 50.05 22.80
N THR A 36 8.23 49.95 21.69
CA THR A 36 9.61 50.37 21.53
C THR A 36 9.74 51.89 21.51
N ALA A 37 10.94 52.37 21.82
CA ALA A 37 11.33 53.78 21.75
C ALA A 37 12.65 53.90 20.97
N PHE A 38 12.67 53.43 19.72
CA PHE A 38 13.86 53.48 18.87
C PHE A 38 14.29 54.90 18.49
N ARG A 39 13.38 55.88 18.60
CA ARG A 39 13.59 57.29 18.30
C ARG A 39 13.19 58.12 19.53
N ASP A 40 13.67 59.36 19.63
CA ASP A 40 13.33 60.24 20.76
C ASP A 40 11.83 60.60 20.70
N PRO A 41 11.02 60.21 21.71
CA PRO A 41 9.57 60.47 21.73
C PRO A 41 9.19 61.96 21.73
N LYS A 42 10.12 62.89 22.01
CA LYS A 42 9.86 64.34 21.95
C LYS A 42 9.97 64.90 20.53
N THR A 43 10.91 64.36 19.75
CA THR A 43 11.26 64.91 18.43
C THR A 43 10.75 64.06 17.29
N SER A 44 10.32 62.83 17.56
CA SER A 44 9.81 61.89 16.57
C SER A 44 8.32 61.62 16.78
N PHE A 45 7.63 61.35 15.68
CA PHE A 45 6.24 60.98 15.70
C PHE A 45 6.08 59.53 16.20
N TYR A 46 5.16 59.34 17.14
CA TYR A 46 4.65 58.05 17.60
C TYR A 46 3.13 58.11 17.52
N SER A 47 2.48 57.08 16.94
CA SER A 47 1.01 57.04 16.86
C SER A 47 0.37 57.18 18.25
N LYS A 48 -0.66 58.01 18.39
CA LYS A 48 -1.42 58.04 19.65
C LYS A 48 -2.44 56.92 19.75
N GLU A 49 -2.85 56.38 18.62
CA GLU A 49 -3.74 55.23 18.53
C GLU A 49 -2.92 53.96 18.68
N VAL A 50 -3.16 53.24 19.77
CA VAL A 50 -2.58 51.93 20.01
C VAL A 50 -3.61 50.89 19.58
N PRO A 51 -3.29 49.98 18.64
CA PRO A 51 -4.24 48.96 18.23
C PRO A 51 -4.62 48.07 19.40
N GLU A 52 -5.90 47.66 19.43
CA GLU A 52 -6.37 46.63 20.35
C GLU A 52 -5.64 45.32 20.09
N MET A 53 -5.42 44.55 21.15
CA MET A 53 -4.76 43.25 21.04
C MET A 53 -5.69 42.11 21.45
N CYS A 54 -5.71 41.07 20.62
CA CYS A 54 -6.44 39.83 20.87
C CYS A 54 -5.48 38.78 21.42
N ILE A 55 -5.64 38.40 22.69
CA ILE A 55 -4.83 37.35 23.31
C ILE A 55 -5.67 36.06 23.37
N PRO A 56 -5.29 34.99 22.65
CA PRO A 56 -5.99 33.71 22.73
C PRO A 56 -5.83 33.07 24.12
N GLY A 57 -6.95 32.71 24.75
CA GLY A 57 -6.99 32.12 26.08
C GLY A 57 -7.38 33.12 27.18
N LYS A 58 -7.28 32.66 28.42
CA LYS A 58 -7.62 33.42 29.62
C LYS A 58 -6.36 34.00 30.25
N ILE A 59 -6.31 35.32 30.37
CA ILE A 59 -5.29 36.02 31.15
C ILE A 59 -5.52 35.71 32.63
N GLU A 60 -4.55 35.06 33.24
CA GLU A 60 -4.54 34.72 34.67
C GLU A 60 -4.07 35.92 35.50
N GLU A 61 -3.04 36.62 35.01
CA GLU A 61 -2.43 37.78 35.68
C GLU A 61 -1.66 38.65 34.67
N VAL A 62 -1.45 39.91 35.07
CA VAL A 62 -0.37 40.74 34.54
C VAL A 62 0.86 40.46 35.40
N VAL A 63 1.81 39.71 34.85
CA VAL A 63 3.07 39.33 35.50
C VAL A 63 3.89 40.59 35.79
N LEU A 64 3.92 41.50 34.82
CA LEU A 64 4.73 42.70 34.83
C LEU A 64 4.04 43.79 34.00
N GLU A 65 3.94 45.01 34.53
CA GLU A 65 3.78 46.22 33.71
C GLU A 65 4.87 47.22 34.10
N ALA A 66 5.58 47.74 33.10
CA ALA A 66 6.64 48.71 33.28
C ALA A 66 6.53 49.83 32.25
N ARG A 67 6.72 51.06 32.71
CA ARG A 67 6.66 52.27 31.89
C ARG A 67 7.79 53.22 32.25
N THR A 68 8.53 53.67 31.25
CA THR A 68 9.50 54.76 31.41
C THR A 68 8.76 56.10 31.47
N ILE A 69 9.01 56.88 32.51
CA ILE A 69 8.40 58.20 32.72
C ILE A 69 9.50 59.24 32.85
N GLU A 70 9.38 60.28 32.04
CA GLU A 70 10.19 61.46 32.21
C GLU A 70 9.61 62.37 33.32
N ARG A 71 10.44 62.79 34.25
CA ARG A 71 10.13 63.73 35.32
C ARG A 71 10.93 65.00 35.16
N SER A 72 10.39 66.09 35.68
CA SER A 72 11.14 67.33 35.83
C SER A 72 12.25 67.12 36.86
N ALA A 73 13.50 67.11 36.40
CA ALA A 73 14.71 66.97 37.20
C ALA A 73 15.82 67.86 36.61
N SER A 74 16.91 68.05 37.35
CA SER A 74 18.10 68.72 36.84
C SER A 74 18.69 67.96 35.64
N PRO A 75 19.28 68.67 34.65
CA PRO A 75 19.94 68.02 33.52
C PRO A 75 20.97 67.00 34.00
N TYR A 76 21.11 65.90 33.27
CA TYR A 76 22.12 64.90 33.57
C TYR A 76 23.51 65.54 33.66
N LYS A 77 24.18 65.33 34.80
CA LYS A 77 25.58 65.67 35.00
C LYS A 77 26.32 64.40 35.39
N LYS A 78 27.27 63.98 34.55
CA LYS A 78 28.11 62.81 34.84
C LYS A 78 28.86 63.00 36.16
N ASP A 79 28.74 62.01 37.05
CA ASP A 79 29.52 61.99 38.29
C ASP A 79 30.96 61.56 37.99
N GLU A 80 31.94 62.23 38.59
CA GLU A 80 33.37 61.97 38.33
C GLU A 80 33.87 60.70 39.01
N ARG A 81 33.16 60.18 40.02
CA ARG A 81 33.60 59.07 40.87
C ARG A 81 32.81 57.78 40.68
N PHE A 82 31.55 57.88 40.25
CA PHE A 82 30.67 56.72 40.10
C PHE A 82 29.81 56.80 38.83
N ILE A 83 29.31 55.65 38.36
CA ILE A 83 28.30 55.61 37.30
C ILE A 83 26.96 56.09 37.88
N ASN A 84 26.39 57.16 37.32
CA ASN A 84 25.08 57.68 37.72
C ASN A 84 24.06 57.62 36.57
N GLY A 85 22.80 57.35 36.93
CA GLY A 85 21.69 57.27 35.98
C GLY A 85 21.17 58.63 35.52
N LEU A 86 20.24 58.62 34.56
CA LEU A 86 19.54 59.82 34.10
C LEU A 86 18.49 60.25 35.14
N PRO A 87 18.64 61.39 35.82
CA PRO A 87 17.75 61.79 36.92
C PRO A 87 16.36 62.20 36.44
N ASN A 88 16.22 62.55 35.16
CA ASN A 88 14.95 62.92 34.54
C ASN A 88 14.13 61.70 34.12
N PHE A 89 14.63 60.47 34.22
CA PHE A 89 13.85 59.27 33.89
C PHE A 89 13.65 58.38 35.11
N THR A 90 12.43 57.92 35.30
CA THR A 90 12.06 56.95 36.33
C THR A 90 11.24 55.83 35.71
N MET A 91 11.31 54.63 36.25
CA MET A 91 10.46 53.51 35.83
C MET A 91 9.31 53.36 36.80
N GLU A 92 8.08 53.42 36.30
CA GLU A 92 6.92 52.89 37.04
C GLU A 92 6.84 51.40 36.78
N LEU A 93 6.91 50.61 37.84
CA LEU A 93 6.93 49.15 37.80
C LEU A 93 5.83 48.59 38.71
N ARG A 94 5.08 47.62 38.19
CA ARG A 94 4.14 46.82 38.96
C ARG A 94 4.23 45.36 38.52
N GLU A 95 4.09 44.45 39.46
CA GLU A 95 4.25 43.01 39.24
C GLU A 95 3.08 42.26 39.86
N HIS A 96 2.68 41.15 39.24
CA HIS A 96 1.66 40.23 39.74
C HIS A 96 0.33 40.91 40.12
N ILE A 97 -0.23 41.66 39.18
CA ILE A 97 -1.50 42.37 39.36
C ILE A 97 -2.62 41.74 38.52
N GLN A 98 -3.88 42.02 38.89
CA GLN A 98 -5.01 41.65 38.05
C GLN A 98 -5.21 42.67 36.94
N VAL A 99 -5.84 42.24 35.84
CA VAL A 99 -6.06 43.09 34.65
C VAL A 99 -6.78 44.40 35.00
N LYS A 100 -7.78 44.34 35.91
CA LYS A 100 -8.52 45.50 36.41
C LYS A 100 -7.68 46.52 37.19
N ASP A 101 -6.52 46.12 37.69
CA ASP A 101 -5.63 46.95 38.51
C ASP A 101 -4.49 47.57 37.67
N SER A 102 -4.39 47.19 36.39
CA SER A 102 -3.39 47.69 35.44
C SER A 102 -3.60 49.17 35.15
N LYS A 103 -2.48 49.91 35.06
CA LYS A 103 -2.50 51.29 34.58
C LYS A 103 -2.28 51.42 33.07
N ILE A 104 -1.79 50.36 32.44
CA ILE A 104 -1.52 50.32 30.99
C ILE A 104 -2.77 49.92 30.21
N ILE A 105 -3.65 49.09 30.79
CA ILE A 105 -4.88 48.58 30.16
C ILE A 105 -6.07 49.45 30.53
N LYS A 106 -6.91 49.78 29.53
CA LYS A 106 -8.15 50.53 29.70
C LYS A 106 -9.33 49.61 30.00
N GLN A 107 -9.50 48.59 29.16
CA GLN A 107 -10.60 47.63 29.23
C GLN A 107 -10.13 46.27 28.70
N ALA A 108 -10.65 45.21 29.32
CA ALA A 108 -10.49 43.85 28.82
C ALA A 108 -11.87 43.24 28.57
N GLY A 109 -12.17 42.95 27.30
CA GLY A 109 -13.36 42.23 26.88
C GLY A 109 -13.08 40.74 26.69
N THR A 110 -14.13 39.92 26.72
CA THR A 110 -14.06 38.53 26.26
C THR A 110 -14.87 38.39 24.98
N ALA A 111 -14.23 37.93 23.93
CA ALA A 111 -14.86 37.67 22.64
C ALA A 111 -14.69 36.20 22.26
N ILE A 112 -15.69 35.66 21.55
CA ILE A 112 -15.61 34.36 20.91
C ILE A 112 -15.47 34.62 19.42
N LYS A 113 -14.26 34.47 18.86
CA LYS A 113 -13.97 34.75 17.44
C LYS A 113 -14.15 33.56 16.51
N GLY A 114 -14.58 32.41 17.05
CA GLY A 114 -14.90 31.19 16.31
C GLY A 114 -15.28 30.04 17.24
N PRO A 115 -15.56 28.84 16.69
CA PRO A 115 -15.86 27.65 17.49
C PRO A 115 -14.70 27.32 18.43
N ASN A 116 -14.93 27.38 19.74
CA ASN A 116 -13.95 27.11 20.80
C ASN A 116 -12.72 28.03 20.82
N GLU A 117 -12.83 29.22 20.22
CA GLU A 117 -11.78 30.23 20.23
C GLU A 117 -12.13 31.34 21.21
N PHE A 118 -11.73 31.13 22.47
CA PHE A 118 -11.82 32.11 23.53
C PHE A 118 -10.66 33.10 23.40
N VAL A 119 -10.99 34.38 23.24
CA VAL A 119 -10.00 35.45 23.09
C VAL A 119 -10.32 36.55 24.10
N GLN A 120 -9.28 37.07 24.73
CA GLN A 120 -9.37 38.26 25.56
C GLN A 120 -8.89 39.47 24.76
N GLU A 121 -9.80 40.41 24.55
CA GLU A 121 -9.53 41.66 23.82
C GLU A 121 -9.02 42.70 24.80
N ILE A 122 -7.84 43.26 24.54
CA ILE A 122 -7.14 44.20 25.41
C ILE A 122 -7.06 45.55 24.71
N GLU A 123 -7.72 46.55 25.29
CA GLU A 123 -7.58 47.95 24.90
C GLU A 123 -6.53 48.62 25.79
N PHE A 124 -5.54 49.27 25.19
CA PHE A 124 -4.45 49.93 25.92
C PHE A 124 -4.78 51.41 26.18
N GLU A 125 -4.58 51.88 27.43
CA GLU A 125 -4.69 53.30 27.81
C GLU A 125 -3.33 54.00 27.80
N LYS A 126 -2.31 53.40 28.43
CA LYS A 126 -1.01 54.05 28.74
C LYS A 126 0.18 53.24 28.26
N LEU A 127 0.04 52.53 27.15
CA LEU A 127 1.16 51.89 26.47
C LEU A 127 1.98 52.95 25.70
N THR A 128 2.78 53.73 26.41
CA THR A 128 3.65 54.78 25.85
C THR A 128 4.96 54.20 25.31
N PRO A 129 5.70 54.88 24.41
CA PRO A 129 7.03 54.44 23.99
C PRO A 129 7.94 54.13 25.21
N GLY A 130 8.65 53.00 25.16
CA GLY A 130 9.46 52.52 26.29
C GLY A 130 8.65 51.84 27.40
N SER A 131 7.50 51.26 27.06
CA SER A 131 6.66 50.48 27.99
C SER A 131 6.63 49.00 27.61
N VAL A 132 6.48 48.14 28.61
CA VAL A 132 6.25 46.71 28.45
C VAL A 132 5.14 46.25 29.39
N ILE A 133 4.29 45.35 28.91
CA ILE A 133 3.34 44.61 29.73
C ILE A 133 3.44 43.13 29.40
N VAL A 134 3.40 42.30 30.43
CA VAL A 134 3.57 40.84 30.32
C VAL A 134 2.39 40.15 30.98
N PHE A 135 1.72 39.30 30.21
CA PHE A 135 0.57 38.52 30.63
C PHE A 135 0.95 37.07 30.87
N ARG A 136 0.37 36.45 31.90
CA ARG A 136 0.29 34.99 31.99
C ARG A 136 -1.06 34.57 31.46
N VAL A 137 -1.06 33.63 30.52
CA VAL A 137 -2.26 33.20 29.80
C VAL A 137 -2.37 31.69 29.87
N SER A 138 -3.55 31.19 30.20
CA SER A 138 -3.90 29.78 30.11
C SER A 138 -4.88 29.55 28.96
N LEU A 139 -5.10 28.29 28.60
CA LEU A 139 -6.28 27.94 27.84
C LEU A 139 -7.56 28.34 28.59
N ASP A 140 -8.65 28.51 27.86
CA ASP A 140 -9.99 28.52 28.45
C ASP A 140 -10.19 27.26 29.31
N PRO A 141 -10.90 27.33 30.46
CA PRO A 141 -11.09 26.18 31.35
C PRO A 141 -11.63 24.91 30.68
N LYS A 142 -12.56 25.02 29.73
CA LYS A 142 -13.12 23.86 29.01
C LYS A 142 -12.10 23.28 28.04
N ALA A 143 -11.35 24.13 27.35
CA ALA A 143 -10.25 23.70 26.49
C ALA A 143 -9.12 23.04 27.30
N GLN A 144 -8.79 23.58 28.47
CA GLN A 144 -7.78 23.01 29.37
C GLN A 144 -8.20 21.63 29.88
N GLU A 145 -9.48 21.48 30.27
CA GLU A 145 -10.06 20.19 30.65
C GLU A 145 -9.99 19.19 29.48
N ALA A 146 -10.44 19.58 28.29
CA ALA A 146 -10.45 18.73 27.10
C ALA A 146 -9.03 18.28 26.71
N VAL A 147 -8.05 19.18 26.72
CA VAL A 147 -6.65 18.83 26.47
C VAL A 147 -6.12 17.90 27.56
N GLY A 148 -6.39 18.19 28.84
CA GLY A 148 -5.93 17.35 29.95
C GLY A 148 -6.46 15.92 29.85
N VAL A 149 -7.75 15.76 29.55
CA VAL A 149 -8.38 14.45 29.33
C VAL A 149 -7.81 13.75 28.09
N LEU A 150 -7.65 14.48 26.99
CA LEU A 150 -7.06 13.92 25.77
C LEU A 150 -5.64 13.42 26.02
N ARG A 151 -4.82 14.20 26.74
CA ARG A 151 -3.47 13.80 27.15
C ARG A 151 -3.48 12.56 28.03
N ASN A 152 -4.42 12.43 28.96
CA ASN A 152 -4.57 11.22 29.79
C ASN A 152 -4.79 9.97 28.93
N HIS A 153 -5.68 10.05 27.93
CA HIS A 153 -5.90 8.93 27.01
C HIS A 153 -4.68 8.65 26.12
N LEU A 154 -3.89 9.66 25.76
CA LEU A 154 -2.67 9.50 24.95
C LEU A 154 -1.48 8.89 25.72
N ILE A 155 -1.53 8.82 27.06
CA ILE A 155 -0.47 8.19 27.89
C ILE A 155 -0.22 6.74 27.45
N GLN A 156 -1.26 6.04 26.99
CA GLN A 156 -1.14 4.66 26.53
C GLN A 156 -0.18 4.48 25.34
N PHE A 157 0.05 5.55 24.56
CA PHE A 157 0.97 5.54 23.42
C PHE A 157 2.33 6.11 23.78
N SER A 158 2.39 7.10 24.68
CA SER A 158 3.65 7.71 25.10
C SER A 158 3.55 8.32 26.51
N PRO A 159 4.49 8.00 27.42
CA PRO A 159 4.57 8.61 28.76
C PRO A 159 4.73 10.13 28.76
N HIS A 160 5.17 10.74 27.64
CA HIS A 160 5.35 12.18 27.54
C HIS A 160 4.04 12.96 27.77
N PHE A 161 2.88 12.38 27.48
CA PHE A 161 1.58 13.02 27.69
C PHE A 161 1.15 13.10 29.18
N LYS A 162 1.88 12.46 30.10
CA LYS A 162 1.58 12.47 31.55
C LYS A 162 1.64 13.87 32.17
N SER A 163 2.52 14.73 31.69
CA SER A 163 2.57 16.11 32.16
C SER A 163 1.33 16.86 31.67
N GLY A 164 0.55 17.48 32.55
CA GLY A 164 -0.65 18.23 32.17
C GLY A 164 -1.88 17.37 31.83
N SER A 165 -1.83 16.05 32.08
CA SER A 165 -2.99 15.17 31.93
C SER A 165 -3.98 15.33 33.10
N LEU A 166 -5.26 15.12 32.83
CA LEU A 166 -6.34 15.11 33.80
C LEU A 166 -7.12 13.79 33.74
N PRO A 167 -7.56 13.23 34.87
CA PRO A 167 -8.41 12.04 34.87
C PRO A 167 -9.74 12.33 34.15
N ASP A 168 -10.34 11.28 33.58
CA ASP A 168 -11.60 11.38 32.83
C ASP A 168 -12.68 10.54 33.51
N ASP A 169 -13.33 11.11 34.51
CA ASP A 169 -14.36 10.42 35.32
C ASP A 169 -15.64 10.12 34.52
N HIS A 170 -15.86 10.86 33.42
CA HIS A 170 -17.04 10.76 32.55
C HIS A 170 -16.73 10.22 31.15
N SER A 171 -15.58 9.55 30.98
CA SER A 171 -15.14 9.02 29.69
C SER A 171 -16.19 8.11 29.07
N ALA A 172 -16.37 8.19 27.75
CA ALA A 172 -17.13 7.20 27.00
C ALA A 172 -16.59 5.78 27.32
N PRO A 173 -17.46 4.76 27.51
CA PRO A 173 -17.02 3.42 27.94
C PRO A 173 -15.89 2.81 27.10
N ILE A 174 -15.87 3.10 25.80
CA ILE A 174 -14.85 2.60 24.87
C ILE A 174 -13.45 3.16 25.14
N LEU A 175 -13.32 4.36 25.72
CA LEU A 175 -12.04 4.97 26.08
C LEU A 175 -11.46 4.41 27.39
N LYS A 176 -12.27 3.72 28.21
CA LYS A 176 -11.78 2.99 29.39
C LYS A 176 -11.00 1.73 29.02
N THR A 177 -11.13 1.27 27.77
CA THR A 177 -10.40 0.13 27.23
C THR A 177 -9.15 0.62 26.51
N LEU A 178 -8.00 -0.02 26.75
CA LEU A 178 -6.79 0.28 26.00
C LEU A 178 -7.02 0.04 24.49
N PHE A 179 -6.52 0.95 23.66
CA PHE A 179 -6.65 0.85 22.22
C PHE A 179 -6.03 -0.44 21.68
N SER A 180 -4.92 -0.90 22.27
CA SER A 180 -4.30 -2.18 21.92
C SER A 180 -5.23 -3.39 22.11
N SER A 181 -6.13 -3.35 23.11
CA SER A 181 -7.13 -4.40 23.33
C SER A 181 -8.24 -4.36 22.28
N ILE A 182 -8.63 -3.17 21.80
CA ILE A 182 -9.57 -3.02 20.68
C ILE A 182 -8.91 -3.51 19.39
N ALA A 183 -7.70 -3.03 19.11
CA ALA A 183 -6.93 -3.37 17.92
C ALA A 183 -6.61 -4.87 17.85
N SER A 184 -6.36 -5.55 18.97
CA SER A 184 -6.07 -6.99 19.01
C SER A 184 -7.18 -7.90 18.45
N LYS A 185 -8.40 -7.37 18.29
CA LYS A 185 -9.55 -8.09 17.71
C LYS A 185 -9.57 -8.04 16.18
N LEU A 186 -8.76 -7.18 15.56
CA LEU A 186 -8.68 -7.02 14.11
C LEU A 186 -7.93 -8.19 13.49
N THR A 187 -8.48 -8.75 12.43
CA THR A 187 -7.77 -9.64 11.52
C THR A 187 -6.83 -8.85 10.59
N LEU A 188 -5.93 -9.54 9.89
CA LEU A 188 -5.13 -8.91 8.83
C LEU A 188 -5.99 -8.31 7.70
N SER A 189 -7.16 -8.88 7.39
CA SER A 189 -8.13 -8.28 6.45
C SER A 189 -8.87 -7.06 7.00
N ASP A 190 -9.08 -6.99 8.32
CA ASP A 190 -9.62 -5.77 8.94
C ASP A 190 -8.58 -4.63 8.89
N LEU A 191 -7.30 -4.97 9.07
CA LEU A 191 -6.21 -3.99 8.95
C LEU A 191 -6.09 -3.42 7.53
N ASN A 192 -6.45 -4.17 6.48
CA ASN A 192 -6.59 -3.62 5.13
C ASN A 192 -7.58 -2.44 5.11
N GLN A 193 -8.77 -2.61 5.72
CA GLN A 193 -9.81 -1.58 5.78
C GLN A 193 -9.42 -0.38 6.65
N VAL A 194 -8.77 -0.64 7.79
CA VAL A 194 -8.36 0.42 8.73
C VAL A 194 -7.19 1.24 8.20
N LEU A 195 -6.19 0.59 7.58
CA LEU A 195 -4.95 1.24 7.20
C LEU A 195 -4.91 1.71 5.76
N TYR A 196 -5.50 0.97 4.81
CA TYR A 196 -5.25 1.17 3.37
C TYR A 196 -6.52 1.57 2.61
N ARG A 197 -7.09 0.69 1.79
CA ARG A 197 -8.18 0.96 0.82
C ARG A 197 -7.84 2.09 -0.14
N CYS A 198 -7.48 1.75 -1.38
CA CYS A 198 -7.36 2.77 -2.42
C CYS A 198 -8.75 3.28 -2.87
N GLU A 199 -8.78 4.33 -3.69
CA GLU A 199 -10.03 4.96 -4.15
C GLU A 199 -11.06 3.96 -4.69
N ALA A 200 -10.67 3.12 -5.65
CA ALA A 200 -11.57 2.17 -6.29
C ALA A 200 -12.11 1.09 -5.31
N GLU A 201 -11.34 0.75 -4.29
CA GLU A 201 -11.75 -0.17 -3.23
C GLU A 201 -12.76 0.50 -2.29
N GLU A 202 -12.47 1.72 -1.84
CA GLU A 202 -13.36 2.46 -0.92
C GLU A 202 -14.68 2.86 -1.62
N GLN A 203 -14.64 3.17 -2.92
CA GLN A 203 -15.83 3.44 -3.73
C GLN A 203 -16.74 2.22 -3.87
N GLU A 204 -16.18 1.01 -3.99
CA GLU A 204 -16.96 -0.24 -4.02
C GLU A 204 -17.82 -0.38 -2.75
N ASP A 205 -17.33 0.14 -1.62
CA ASP A 205 -18.02 0.17 -0.34
C ASP A 205 -19.00 1.35 -0.17
N GLY A 206 -19.08 2.25 -1.16
CA GLY A 206 -19.91 3.46 -1.11
C GLY A 206 -19.23 4.68 -0.48
N GLY A 207 -17.90 4.65 -0.32
CA GLY A 207 -17.10 5.78 0.19
C GLY A 207 -16.18 6.39 -0.87
N GLY A 208 -15.04 6.92 -0.42
CA GLY A 208 -13.98 7.49 -1.26
C GLY A 208 -12.81 7.98 -0.40
N CYS A 209 -11.67 8.27 -1.02
CA CYS A 209 -10.53 8.90 -0.36
C CYS A 209 -10.83 10.38 -0.10
N TYR A 210 -10.43 10.87 1.07
CA TYR A 210 -10.62 12.28 1.41
C TYR A 210 -9.81 13.18 0.46
N ASP A 211 -10.46 14.19 -0.11
CA ASP A 211 -9.80 15.24 -0.89
C ASP A 211 -9.39 16.40 0.01
N ILE A 212 -8.08 16.67 0.09
CA ILE A 212 -7.56 17.76 0.91
C ILE A 212 -7.62 19.04 0.06
N PRO A 213 -8.40 20.05 0.49
CA PRO A 213 -8.56 21.27 -0.29
C PRO A 213 -7.22 21.94 -0.62
N ASN A 214 -7.09 22.44 -1.84
CA ASN A 214 -5.87 23.09 -2.36
C ASN A 214 -4.63 22.18 -2.36
N TRP A 215 -4.80 20.86 -2.35
CA TRP A 215 -3.70 19.91 -2.41
C TRP A 215 -4.03 18.72 -3.32
N SER A 216 -4.37 17.56 -2.75
CA SER A 216 -4.72 16.37 -3.52
C SER A 216 -5.53 15.37 -2.68
N PRO A 217 -6.23 14.43 -3.34
CA PRO A 217 -6.83 13.29 -2.66
C PRO A 217 -5.79 12.37 -2.03
N LEU A 218 -6.16 11.80 -0.87
CA LEU A 218 -5.38 10.75 -0.24
C LEU A 218 -5.22 9.53 -1.16
N LYS A 219 -4.04 8.89 -1.14
CA LYS A 219 -3.80 7.65 -1.90
C LYS A 219 -4.50 6.43 -1.30
N TYR A 220 -4.74 6.48 0.01
CA TYR A 220 -5.46 5.50 0.79
C TYR A 220 -6.49 6.21 1.66
N ALA A 221 -7.69 5.67 1.75
CA ALA A 221 -8.75 6.18 2.62
C ALA A 221 -8.44 5.94 4.12
N GLY A 222 -7.70 4.88 4.42
CA GLY A 222 -7.27 4.51 5.76
C GLY A 222 -6.11 5.34 6.31
N LEU A 223 -5.68 4.98 7.52
CA LEU A 223 -4.68 5.75 8.27
C LEU A 223 -3.33 5.90 7.55
N GLN A 224 -2.94 4.95 6.68
CA GLN A 224 -1.73 5.07 5.87
C GLN A 224 -1.77 6.30 4.96
N GLY A 225 -2.94 6.65 4.42
CA GLY A 225 -3.08 7.81 3.55
C GLY A 225 -2.66 9.08 4.28
N LEU A 226 -3.19 9.27 5.48
CA LEU A 226 -2.89 10.40 6.36
C LEU A 226 -1.44 10.38 6.85
N MET A 227 -0.94 9.20 7.26
CA MET A 227 0.45 9.04 7.71
C MET A 227 1.45 9.40 6.62
N SER A 228 1.16 9.06 5.37
CA SER A 228 2.03 9.38 4.23
C SER A 228 2.14 10.90 4.05
N VAL A 229 1.04 11.65 4.19
CA VAL A 229 1.08 13.13 4.13
C VAL A 229 1.85 13.70 5.33
N MET A 230 1.55 13.20 6.54
CA MET A 230 2.17 13.70 7.77
C MET A 230 3.65 13.29 7.89
N ALA A 231 4.14 12.34 7.11
CA ALA A 231 5.55 12.00 7.02
C ALA A 231 6.39 13.17 6.46
N ASP A 232 5.81 13.99 5.58
CA ASP A 232 6.48 15.18 5.04
C ASP A 232 6.30 16.42 5.94
N ILE A 233 5.14 16.54 6.59
CA ILE A 233 4.79 17.69 7.44
C ILE A 233 5.59 17.67 8.75
N ARG A 234 5.60 16.53 9.46
CA ARG A 234 6.14 16.45 10.83
C ARG A 234 7.62 16.82 10.95
N PRO A 235 8.55 16.30 10.11
CA PRO A 235 9.97 16.60 10.26
C PRO A 235 10.29 18.08 10.06
N LYS A 236 9.45 18.78 9.28
CA LYS A 236 9.61 20.20 8.95
C LYS A 236 8.80 21.11 9.87
N ASN A 237 7.92 20.55 10.69
CA ASN A 237 6.88 21.28 11.42
C ASN A 237 6.12 22.25 10.48
N ASP A 238 5.76 21.77 9.29
CA ASP A 238 5.13 22.57 8.24
C ASP A 238 3.65 22.83 8.55
N LEU A 239 3.41 23.71 9.53
CA LEU A 239 2.07 24.10 9.93
C LEU A 239 1.34 24.86 8.82
N GLY A 240 2.01 25.35 7.79
CA GLY A 240 1.41 26.04 6.63
C GLY A 240 0.91 25.09 5.54
N HIS A 241 1.03 23.78 5.72
CA HIS A 241 0.54 22.81 4.75
C HIS A 241 -1.00 22.82 4.68
N PRO A 242 -1.63 22.67 3.48
CA PRO A 242 -3.09 22.65 3.33
C PRO A 242 -3.82 21.60 4.18
N PHE A 243 -3.13 20.50 4.52
CA PHE A 243 -3.60 19.51 5.48
C PHE A 243 -3.85 20.09 6.88
N CYS A 244 -2.88 20.87 7.39
CA CYS A 244 -3.00 21.52 8.69
C CYS A 244 -4.03 22.65 8.64
N ASP A 245 -4.11 23.39 7.53
CA ASP A 245 -5.15 24.40 7.31
C ASP A 245 -6.55 23.79 7.33
N ASN A 246 -6.76 22.66 6.66
CA ASN A 246 -8.05 21.97 6.66
C ASN A 246 -8.47 21.57 8.08
N LEU A 247 -7.55 21.01 8.87
CA LEU A 247 -7.80 20.63 10.27
C LEU A 247 -8.12 21.83 11.18
N ARG A 248 -7.52 23.00 10.90
CA ARG A 248 -7.87 24.25 11.60
C ARG A 248 -9.20 24.81 11.15
N SER A 249 -9.52 24.67 9.87
CA SER A 249 -10.70 25.27 9.24
C SER A 249 -12.00 24.55 9.59
N GLY A 250 -11.95 23.25 9.90
CA GLY A 250 -13.14 22.52 10.34
C GLY A 250 -12.90 21.05 10.65
N ASP A 251 -13.99 20.35 10.93
CA ASP A 251 -13.96 18.99 11.49
C ASP A 251 -14.10 17.89 10.43
N TRP A 252 -14.13 18.24 9.14
CA TRP A 252 -14.45 17.31 8.05
C TRP A 252 -13.50 16.13 7.97
N MET A 253 -12.18 16.37 8.01
CA MET A 253 -11.18 15.29 8.00
C MET A 253 -11.26 14.44 9.28
N ILE A 254 -11.52 15.07 10.43
CA ILE A 254 -11.67 14.40 11.73
C ILE A 254 -12.88 13.45 11.69
N ASP A 255 -14.01 13.92 11.16
CA ASP A 255 -15.22 13.14 11.00
C ASP A 255 -15.06 12.03 9.95
N TYR A 256 -14.41 12.33 8.82
CA TYR A 256 -14.12 11.35 7.79
C TYR A 256 -13.41 10.12 8.34
N VAL A 257 -12.33 10.31 9.10
CA VAL A 257 -11.50 9.23 9.64
C VAL A 257 -12.29 8.25 10.51
N SER A 258 -13.16 8.78 11.38
CA SER A 258 -13.93 7.94 12.29
C SER A 258 -15.18 7.34 11.63
N ASN A 259 -15.93 8.14 10.86
CA ASN A 259 -17.20 7.72 10.26
C ASN A 259 -17.00 6.65 9.18
N ARG A 260 -15.89 6.68 8.42
CA ARG A 260 -15.59 5.62 7.42
C ARG A 260 -15.38 4.24 8.02
N LEU A 261 -14.98 4.18 9.29
CA LEU A 261 -14.77 2.93 10.02
C LEU A 261 -16.05 2.52 10.77
N ILE A 262 -16.81 3.48 11.30
CA ILE A 262 -18.10 3.23 11.96
C ILE A 262 -19.13 2.64 10.99
N SER A 263 -19.08 3.01 9.71
CA SER A 263 -19.92 2.40 8.67
C SER A 263 -19.55 0.96 8.36
N ARG A 264 -18.43 0.44 8.88
CA ARG A 264 -18.03 -0.97 8.77
C ARG A 264 -18.64 -1.79 9.91
N SER A 265 -18.58 -3.10 9.79
CA SER A 265 -19.02 -4.03 10.83
C SER A 265 -17.85 -4.51 11.70
N GLY A 266 -18.17 -5.19 12.80
CA GLY A 266 -17.19 -5.88 13.64
C GLY A 266 -16.13 -4.97 14.29
N ALA A 267 -14.88 -5.46 14.34
CA ALA A 267 -13.78 -4.79 15.04
C ALA A 267 -13.38 -3.45 14.38
N CYS A 268 -13.55 -3.29 13.07
CA CYS A 268 -13.33 -2.01 12.38
C CYS A 268 -14.23 -0.91 12.94
N ALA A 269 -15.50 -1.23 13.19
CA ALA A 269 -16.47 -0.28 13.76
C ALA A 269 -16.04 0.20 15.16
N GLU A 270 -15.48 -0.70 15.97
CA GLU A 270 -15.00 -0.36 17.32
C GLU A 270 -13.78 0.57 17.27
N VAL A 271 -12.87 0.40 16.31
CA VAL A 271 -11.78 1.37 16.07
C VAL A 271 -12.36 2.74 15.68
N GLY A 272 -13.34 2.77 14.79
CA GLY A 272 -14.02 4.01 14.40
C GLY A 272 -14.71 4.71 15.58
N LYS A 273 -15.41 3.95 16.43
CA LYS A 273 -16.05 4.46 17.66
C LYS A 273 -15.02 5.00 18.66
N TRP A 274 -13.89 4.32 18.82
CA TRP A 274 -12.80 4.80 19.68
C TRP A 274 -12.22 6.11 19.16
N LEU A 275 -11.92 6.20 17.86
CA LEU A 275 -11.44 7.43 17.22
C LEU A 275 -12.45 8.57 17.37
N LYS A 276 -13.74 8.29 17.14
CA LYS A 276 -14.81 9.28 17.34
C LYS A 276 -14.87 9.78 18.77
N ALA A 277 -14.72 8.91 19.76
CA ALA A 277 -14.69 9.29 21.17
C ALA A 277 -13.47 10.16 21.52
N MET A 278 -12.28 9.84 21.00
CA MET A 278 -11.09 10.72 21.13
C MET A 278 -11.33 12.08 20.46
N PHE A 279 -11.96 12.08 19.29
CA PHE A 279 -12.23 13.30 18.53
C PHE A 279 -13.27 14.22 19.17
N VAL A 280 -14.14 13.72 20.06
CA VAL A 280 -15.03 14.58 20.86
C VAL A 280 -14.22 15.57 21.71
N TYR A 281 -13.10 15.14 22.28
CA TYR A 281 -12.21 16.04 23.04
C TYR A 281 -11.37 16.91 22.09
N LEU A 282 -10.84 16.33 21.01
CA LEU A 282 -10.06 17.07 20.01
C LEU A 282 -10.82 18.28 19.47
N LYS A 283 -12.11 18.14 19.14
CA LYS A 283 -12.92 19.23 18.59
C LYS A 283 -13.19 20.36 19.58
N ARG A 284 -12.98 20.15 20.89
CA ARG A 284 -13.20 21.15 21.94
C ARG A 284 -11.98 22.03 22.22
N ILE A 285 -10.82 21.71 21.65
CA ILE A 285 -9.59 22.47 21.88
C ILE A 285 -9.47 23.59 20.82
N PRO A 286 -8.64 24.62 21.06
CA PRO A 286 -8.41 25.69 20.10
C PRO A 286 -7.91 25.16 18.76
N ARG A 287 -8.39 25.74 17.65
CA ARG A 287 -8.10 25.26 16.30
C ARG A 287 -6.60 25.15 16.02
N TYR A 288 -5.79 26.09 16.48
CA TYR A 288 -4.33 26.05 16.30
C TYR A 288 -3.64 24.84 16.97
N LEU A 289 -4.26 24.18 17.95
CA LEU A 289 -3.76 22.95 18.59
C LEU A 289 -4.27 21.66 17.92
N ILE A 290 -5.30 21.72 17.08
CA ILE A 290 -5.89 20.53 16.47
C ILE A 290 -4.86 19.73 15.64
N PRO A 291 -4.04 20.34 14.76
CA PRO A 291 -3.09 19.56 13.95
C PRO A 291 -2.13 18.70 14.78
N CYS A 292 -1.59 19.21 15.89
CA CYS A 292 -0.62 18.46 16.69
C CYS A 292 -1.28 17.32 17.50
N TYR A 293 -2.48 17.54 18.04
CA TYR A 293 -3.20 16.50 18.78
C TYR A 293 -3.86 15.48 17.85
N PHE A 294 -4.31 15.88 16.66
CA PHE A 294 -4.76 14.96 15.62
C PHE A 294 -3.63 14.00 15.21
N ASP A 295 -2.44 14.53 14.96
CA ASP A 295 -1.24 13.73 14.70
C ASP A 295 -0.93 12.78 15.87
N ALA A 296 -0.91 13.27 17.11
CA ALA A 296 -0.65 12.45 18.28
C ALA A 296 -1.61 11.25 18.43
N ILE A 297 -2.91 11.47 18.19
CA ILE A 297 -3.93 10.41 18.21
C ILE A 297 -3.63 9.40 17.11
N LEU A 298 -3.46 9.87 15.87
CA LEU A 298 -3.34 8.99 14.72
C LEU A 298 -2.03 8.21 14.71
N VAL A 299 -0.92 8.80 15.12
CA VAL A 299 0.38 8.11 15.21
C VAL A 299 0.34 7.02 16.27
N GLY A 300 -0.24 7.30 17.44
CA GLY A 300 -0.43 6.30 18.50
C GLY A 300 -1.29 5.13 18.03
N ALA A 301 -2.42 5.42 17.38
CA ALA A 301 -3.28 4.40 16.82
C ALA A 301 -2.60 3.60 15.69
N TYR A 302 -1.99 4.28 14.73
CA TYR A 302 -1.34 3.67 13.56
C TYR A 302 -0.19 2.74 13.97
N THR A 303 0.71 3.20 14.84
CA THR A 303 1.83 2.36 15.32
C THR A 303 1.34 1.12 16.08
N THR A 304 0.29 1.27 16.90
CA THR A 304 -0.35 0.13 17.58
C THR A 304 -0.95 -0.86 16.59
N LEU A 305 -1.58 -0.38 15.51
CA LEU A 305 -2.18 -1.22 14.47
C LEU A 305 -1.10 -1.98 13.66
N LEU A 306 0.02 -1.33 13.35
CA LEU A 306 1.15 -2.00 12.70
C LEU A 306 1.72 -3.13 13.58
N ASP A 307 1.91 -2.87 14.87
CA ASP A 307 2.37 -3.88 15.82
C ASP A 307 1.41 -5.07 15.92
N VAL A 308 0.10 -4.81 15.95
CA VAL A 308 -0.93 -5.86 15.91
C VAL A 308 -0.84 -6.67 14.61
N GLY A 309 -0.66 -6.01 13.46
CA GLY A 309 -0.49 -6.69 12.18
C GLY A 309 0.72 -7.62 12.16
N TRP A 310 1.89 -7.13 12.58
CA TRP A 310 3.10 -7.96 12.59
C TRP A 310 3.02 -9.12 13.59
N ARG A 311 2.38 -8.94 14.74
CA ARG A 311 2.17 -10.03 15.72
C ARG A 311 1.29 -11.17 15.18
N GLN A 312 0.43 -10.89 14.21
CA GLN A 312 -0.38 -11.91 13.54
C GLN A 312 0.35 -12.62 12.39
N MET A 313 1.49 -12.10 11.96
CA MET A 313 2.28 -12.70 10.88
C MET A 313 3.26 -13.74 11.41
N SER A 314 3.92 -14.46 10.50
CA SER A 314 4.91 -15.49 10.82
C SER A 314 6.09 -14.96 11.68
N SER A 315 6.81 -15.89 12.32
CA SER A 315 8.03 -15.57 13.08
C SER A 315 9.11 -14.90 12.24
N PHE A 316 9.18 -15.18 10.93
CA PHE A 316 10.10 -14.52 10.00
C PHE A 316 9.83 -13.01 9.92
N VAL A 317 8.56 -12.60 9.92
CA VAL A 317 8.19 -11.18 9.92
C VAL A 317 8.37 -10.56 11.30
N GLN A 318 7.90 -11.23 12.35
CA GLN A 318 7.99 -10.72 13.73
C GLN A 318 9.43 -10.38 14.14
N ASN A 319 10.35 -11.28 13.81
CA ASN A 319 11.78 -11.17 14.11
C ASN A 319 12.59 -10.55 12.96
N GLY A 320 11.92 -10.15 11.88
CA GLY A 320 12.54 -9.55 10.71
C GLY A 320 12.99 -8.10 10.95
N SER A 321 13.83 -7.60 10.03
CA SER A 321 14.24 -6.20 10.01
C SER A 321 13.06 -5.27 9.72
N THR A 322 13.24 -3.96 9.94
CA THR A 322 12.26 -2.94 9.55
C THR A 322 11.87 -3.06 8.08
N PHE A 323 12.83 -3.39 7.20
CA PHE A 323 12.56 -3.60 5.77
C PHE A 323 11.63 -4.80 5.53
N VAL A 324 11.89 -5.94 6.18
CA VAL A 324 11.00 -7.13 6.08
C VAL A 324 9.60 -6.81 6.60
N LYS A 325 9.51 -6.10 7.72
CA LYS A 325 8.24 -5.66 8.31
C LYS A 325 7.48 -4.71 7.39
N HIS A 326 8.16 -3.79 6.72
CA HIS A 326 7.50 -2.90 5.75
C HIS A 326 7.08 -3.66 4.47
N LEU A 327 7.90 -4.57 3.95
CA LEU A 327 7.52 -5.41 2.82
C LEU A 327 6.32 -6.30 3.14
N SER A 328 6.25 -6.85 4.36
CA SER A 328 5.14 -7.71 4.77
C SER A 328 3.80 -6.95 4.84
N LEU A 329 3.81 -5.63 4.98
CA LEU A 329 2.60 -4.82 4.89
C LEU A 329 2.01 -4.81 3.47
N GLY A 330 2.79 -5.14 2.44
CA GLY A 330 2.26 -5.43 1.10
C GLY A 330 1.22 -6.56 1.11
N SER A 331 1.36 -7.54 2.03
CA SER A 331 0.32 -8.56 2.26
C SER A 331 -1.00 -7.94 2.68
N VAL A 332 -0.97 -7.01 3.64
CA VAL A 332 -2.16 -6.33 4.16
C VAL A 332 -2.75 -5.39 3.11
N GLN A 333 -1.92 -4.76 2.28
CA GLN A 333 -2.38 -3.90 1.18
C GLN A 333 -3.13 -4.69 0.11
N MET A 334 -2.53 -5.77 -0.39
CA MET A 334 -3.05 -6.49 -1.56
C MET A 334 -4.14 -7.50 -1.21
N CYS A 335 -4.16 -8.01 0.01
CA CYS A 335 -5.12 -9.00 0.45
C CYS A 335 -6.24 -8.35 1.30
N GLY A 336 -7.43 -8.29 0.74
CA GLY A 336 -8.59 -7.65 1.36
C GLY A 336 -9.89 -8.37 1.03
N ILE A 337 -10.96 -7.95 1.71
CA ILE A 337 -12.32 -8.40 1.49
C ILE A 337 -13.08 -7.22 0.89
N GLY A 338 -13.58 -7.37 -0.33
CA GLY A 338 -14.39 -6.36 -1.01
C GLY A 338 -15.87 -6.42 -0.59
N LYS A 339 -16.67 -5.48 -1.07
CA LYS A 339 -18.13 -5.53 -0.91
C LYS A 339 -18.72 -6.69 -1.70
N TYR A 340 -18.10 -7.05 -2.83
CA TYR A 340 -18.47 -8.22 -3.62
C TYR A 340 -17.40 -9.29 -3.53
N SER A 341 -17.80 -10.57 -3.46
CA SER A 341 -16.83 -11.66 -3.52
C SER A 341 -16.12 -11.65 -4.88
N CYS A 342 -14.79 -11.69 -4.85
CA CYS A 342 -13.97 -11.78 -6.06
C CYS A 342 -13.58 -13.24 -6.38
N LEU A 343 -13.76 -14.16 -5.43
CA LEU A 343 -13.51 -15.58 -5.60
C LEU A 343 -14.83 -16.32 -5.84
N PRO A 344 -14.84 -17.38 -6.67
CA PRO A 344 -15.95 -18.31 -6.71
C PRO A 344 -16.12 -19.00 -5.35
N ASP A 345 -17.35 -19.42 -5.07
CA ASP A 345 -17.66 -20.12 -3.82
C ASP A 345 -16.88 -21.43 -3.70
N LEU A 346 -16.29 -21.62 -2.53
CA LEU A 346 -15.59 -22.85 -2.17
C LEU A 346 -16.58 -23.96 -1.80
N SER A 347 -16.10 -25.20 -1.79
CA SER A 347 -16.89 -26.35 -1.34
C SER A 347 -17.49 -26.09 0.04
N PRO A 348 -18.81 -26.28 0.23
CA PRO A 348 -19.45 -26.19 1.55
C PRO A 348 -18.91 -27.19 2.59
N SER A 349 -18.19 -28.22 2.14
CA SER A 349 -17.55 -29.23 3.00
C SER A 349 -16.21 -28.75 3.58
N LEU A 350 -15.68 -27.60 3.14
CA LEU A 350 -14.45 -27.03 3.70
C LEU A 350 -14.70 -26.37 5.05
N HIS A 351 -13.81 -26.65 6.00
CA HIS A 351 -13.76 -25.99 7.30
C HIS A 351 -13.03 -24.63 7.20
N ASP A 352 -13.24 -23.75 8.17
CA ASP A 352 -12.58 -22.44 8.29
C ASP A 352 -12.75 -21.52 7.06
N VAL A 353 -13.85 -21.66 6.34
CA VAL A 353 -14.28 -20.70 5.31
C VAL A 353 -15.07 -19.59 6.00
N PRO A 354 -14.63 -18.32 5.92
CA PRO A 354 -15.34 -17.21 6.56
C PRO A 354 -16.65 -16.89 5.83
N TYR A 355 -17.66 -16.52 6.61
CA TYR A 355 -18.97 -16.09 6.10
C TYR A 355 -19.39 -14.76 6.70
N ARG A 356 -20.19 -14.00 5.95
CA ARG A 356 -20.90 -12.81 6.44
C ARG A 356 -22.36 -12.84 6.01
N LEU A 357 -23.15 -11.97 6.62
CA LEU A 357 -24.51 -11.69 6.16
C LEU A 357 -24.44 -10.61 5.07
N ASN A 358 -25.00 -10.87 3.91
CA ASN A 358 -25.10 -9.89 2.84
C ASN A 358 -26.14 -8.82 3.23
N GLU A 359 -25.73 -7.54 3.22
CA GLU A 359 -26.58 -6.43 3.66
C GLU A 359 -27.78 -6.15 2.73
N ILE A 360 -27.71 -6.61 1.48
CA ILE A 360 -28.75 -6.41 0.46
C ILE A 360 -29.70 -7.59 0.44
N THR A 361 -29.19 -8.82 0.40
CA THR A 361 -30.02 -10.03 0.27
C THR A 361 -30.44 -10.63 1.60
N ASN A 362 -29.79 -10.26 2.71
CA ASN A 362 -29.90 -10.93 4.02
C ASN A 362 -29.56 -12.42 3.99
N GLU A 363 -28.81 -12.87 2.99
CA GLU A 363 -28.35 -14.26 2.89
C GLU A 363 -26.92 -14.41 3.41
N LYS A 364 -26.59 -15.62 3.87
CA LYS A 364 -25.24 -15.95 4.32
C LYS A 364 -24.36 -16.24 3.10
N GLU A 365 -23.29 -15.48 2.93
CA GLU A 365 -22.36 -15.62 1.81
C GLU A 365 -20.92 -15.82 2.28
N GLN A 366 -20.10 -16.50 1.47
CA GLN A 366 -18.67 -16.64 1.74
C GLN A 366 -17.98 -15.29 1.58
N CYS A 367 -17.11 -14.92 2.52
CA CYS A 367 -16.38 -13.65 2.49
C CYS A 367 -14.86 -13.88 2.56
N CYS A 368 -14.36 -14.69 1.63
CA CYS A 368 -12.94 -15.00 1.57
C CYS A 368 -12.11 -13.78 1.16
N VAL A 369 -10.91 -13.69 1.72
CA VAL A 369 -9.88 -12.75 1.29
C VAL A 369 -9.48 -13.05 -0.16
N SER A 370 -9.34 -11.99 -0.96
CA SER A 370 -8.84 -12.07 -2.33
C SER A 370 -7.62 -11.17 -2.50
N LEU A 371 -6.73 -11.57 -3.41
CA LEU A 371 -5.50 -10.87 -3.73
C LEU A 371 -5.70 -9.97 -4.95
N ALA A 372 -5.40 -8.68 -4.78
CA ALA A 372 -5.32 -7.69 -5.84
C ALA A 372 -3.96 -7.75 -6.56
N ALA A 373 -3.94 -7.66 -7.89
CA ALA A 373 -2.68 -7.65 -8.64
C ALA A 373 -1.89 -6.34 -8.46
N GLY A 374 -2.57 -5.24 -8.17
CA GLY A 374 -1.92 -3.96 -7.90
C GLY A 374 -2.91 -2.82 -7.68
N LEU A 375 -2.57 -1.90 -6.79
CA LEU A 375 -3.40 -0.74 -6.46
C LEU A 375 -2.95 0.50 -7.25
N PRO A 376 -3.87 1.35 -7.75
CA PRO A 376 -5.33 1.22 -7.67
C PRO A 376 -5.95 0.45 -8.86
N HIS A 377 -5.19 0.19 -9.93
CA HIS A 377 -5.74 -0.20 -11.22
C HIS A 377 -6.34 -1.62 -11.28
N PHE A 378 -5.87 -2.54 -10.43
CA PHE A 378 -6.29 -3.94 -10.40
C PHE A 378 -6.77 -4.35 -9.00
N SER A 379 -7.71 -3.57 -8.48
CA SER A 379 -8.10 -3.61 -7.06
C SER A 379 -9.57 -3.94 -6.79
N SER A 380 -10.48 -3.79 -7.76
CA SER A 380 -11.91 -4.00 -7.53
C SER A 380 -12.61 -4.68 -8.71
N GLY A 381 -13.81 -5.18 -8.44
CA GLY A 381 -14.63 -5.88 -9.44
C GLY A 381 -13.92 -7.06 -10.11
N ILE A 382 -14.23 -7.26 -11.40
CA ILE A 382 -13.69 -8.40 -12.17
C ILE A 382 -12.18 -8.33 -12.37
N PHE A 383 -11.57 -7.14 -12.29
CA PHE A 383 -10.14 -6.90 -12.56
C PHE A 383 -9.25 -7.01 -11.31
N ARG A 384 -9.79 -7.45 -10.17
CA ARG A 384 -9.02 -7.59 -8.94
C ARG A 384 -8.03 -8.76 -8.99
N SER A 385 -8.51 -9.95 -9.34
CA SER A 385 -7.73 -11.19 -9.21
C SER A 385 -7.32 -11.76 -10.57
N TRP A 386 -6.01 -11.90 -10.72
CA TRP A 386 -5.37 -12.45 -11.91
C TRP A 386 -4.56 -13.69 -11.52
N GLY A 387 -4.79 -14.84 -12.16
CA GLY A 387 -4.21 -16.13 -11.78
C GLY A 387 -2.69 -16.10 -11.79
N ARG A 388 -2.09 -15.52 -12.82
CA ARG A 388 -0.64 -15.33 -12.91
C ARG A 388 -0.08 -14.54 -11.72
N ASP A 389 -0.54 -13.31 -11.54
CA ASP A 389 -0.09 -12.42 -10.47
C ASP A 389 -0.32 -13.03 -9.09
N THR A 390 -1.49 -13.65 -8.90
CA THR A 390 -1.86 -14.33 -7.67
C THR A 390 -0.85 -15.40 -7.32
N PHE A 391 -0.55 -16.33 -8.24
CA PHE A 391 0.30 -17.47 -7.91
C PHE A 391 1.80 -17.17 -7.91
N ILE A 392 2.24 -16.07 -8.55
CA ILE A 392 3.57 -15.51 -8.33
C ILE A 392 3.66 -14.90 -6.92
N ALA A 393 2.68 -14.09 -6.52
CA ALA A 393 2.74 -13.31 -5.28
C ALA A 393 2.39 -14.11 -4.02
N LEU A 394 1.57 -15.17 -4.11
CA LEU A 394 1.00 -15.89 -2.96
C LEU A 394 2.07 -16.44 -2.01
N ARG A 395 3.19 -16.94 -2.54
CA ARG A 395 4.31 -17.40 -1.69
C ARG A 395 4.84 -16.27 -0.79
N GLY A 396 5.12 -15.11 -1.35
CA GLY A 396 5.70 -13.97 -0.62
C GLY A 396 4.68 -13.26 0.27
N LEU A 397 3.47 -13.03 -0.24
CA LEU A 397 2.46 -12.24 0.45
C LEU A 397 1.61 -13.05 1.42
N MET A 398 1.54 -14.39 1.31
CA MET A 398 0.66 -15.21 2.15
C MET A 398 1.39 -16.34 2.86
N LEU A 399 2.23 -17.12 2.17
CA LEU A 399 2.93 -18.23 2.83
C LEU A 399 4.02 -17.71 3.78
N VAL A 400 4.92 -16.84 3.30
CA VAL A 400 5.98 -16.28 4.13
C VAL A 400 5.43 -15.45 5.29
N THR A 401 4.27 -14.80 5.13
CA THR A 401 3.61 -14.01 6.17
C THR A 401 2.72 -14.82 7.10
N GLY A 402 2.47 -16.10 6.84
CA GLY A 402 1.69 -16.99 7.72
C GLY A 402 0.17 -17.04 7.46
N ARG A 403 -0.33 -16.50 6.35
CA ARG A 403 -1.76 -16.46 5.99
C ARG A 403 -2.22 -17.74 5.28
N TYR A 404 -2.01 -18.89 5.93
CA TYR A 404 -2.15 -20.21 5.30
C TYR A 404 -3.59 -20.56 4.89
N ILE A 405 -4.57 -20.31 5.76
CA ILE A 405 -5.98 -20.63 5.47
C ILE A 405 -6.49 -19.84 4.26
N GLU A 406 -6.14 -18.56 4.18
CA GLU A 406 -6.52 -17.72 3.04
C GLU A 406 -5.80 -18.17 1.75
N ALA A 407 -4.52 -18.56 1.83
CA ALA A 407 -3.79 -19.10 0.69
C ALA A 407 -4.43 -20.40 0.17
N ARG A 408 -4.83 -21.31 1.08
CA ARG A 408 -5.58 -22.54 0.75
C ARG A 408 -6.87 -22.20 0.01
N ASN A 409 -7.65 -21.26 0.55
CA ASN A 409 -8.92 -20.85 -0.03
C ASN A 409 -8.73 -20.29 -1.46
N ILE A 410 -7.72 -19.46 -1.70
CA ILE A 410 -7.41 -18.97 -3.05
C ILE A 410 -7.00 -20.10 -4.00
N ILE A 411 -6.12 -21.00 -3.57
CA ILE A 411 -5.68 -22.16 -4.38
C ILE A 411 -6.87 -23.01 -4.83
N LEU A 412 -7.78 -23.32 -3.90
CA LEU A 412 -8.96 -24.16 -4.16
C LEU A 412 -10.00 -23.42 -5.02
N ALA A 413 -10.18 -22.11 -4.82
CA ALA A 413 -11.11 -21.30 -5.61
C ALA A 413 -10.72 -21.26 -7.10
N PHE A 414 -9.43 -21.03 -7.40
CA PHE A 414 -8.91 -21.13 -8.78
C PHE A 414 -8.92 -22.57 -9.29
N GLY A 415 -8.66 -23.56 -8.43
CA GLY A 415 -8.82 -24.96 -8.79
C GLY A 415 -10.25 -25.29 -9.24
N GLY A 416 -11.26 -24.64 -8.63
CA GLY A 416 -12.66 -24.79 -9.01
C GLY A 416 -12.98 -24.28 -10.40
N THR A 417 -12.19 -23.34 -10.92
CA THR A 417 -12.36 -22.78 -12.26
C THR A 417 -11.54 -23.50 -13.32
N LEU A 418 -10.59 -24.38 -12.99
CA LEU A 418 -9.75 -25.06 -13.99
C LEU A 418 -10.60 -25.64 -15.13
N ARG A 419 -10.26 -25.26 -16.37
CA ARG A 419 -10.97 -25.65 -17.60
C ARG A 419 -9.97 -25.70 -18.76
N HIS A 420 -10.18 -26.60 -19.71
CA HIS A 420 -9.24 -26.88 -20.80
C HIS A 420 -7.86 -27.36 -20.32
N GLY A 421 -7.74 -27.78 -19.06
CA GLY A 421 -6.44 -28.04 -18.42
C GLY A 421 -5.70 -26.79 -17.97
N LEU A 422 -6.32 -25.60 -18.01
CA LEU A 422 -5.71 -24.31 -17.70
C LEU A 422 -6.38 -23.64 -16.50
N ILE A 423 -5.60 -22.82 -15.79
CA ILE A 423 -6.09 -21.84 -14.81
C ILE A 423 -6.27 -20.51 -15.55
N PRO A 424 -7.37 -19.78 -15.33
CA PRO A 424 -7.61 -18.53 -16.05
C PRO A 424 -6.62 -17.42 -15.65
N ASN A 425 -6.36 -16.49 -16.57
CA ASN A 425 -5.62 -15.27 -16.25
C ASN A 425 -6.53 -14.34 -15.47
N LEU A 426 -7.55 -13.77 -16.10
CA LEU A 426 -8.59 -13.02 -15.39
C LEU A 426 -9.51 -14.01 -14.68
N LEU A 427 -9.64 -13.95 -13.35
CA LEU A 427 -10.55 -14.84 -12.62
C LEU A 427 -12.01 -14.44 -12.85
N GLY A 428 -12.34 -13.15 -12.74
CA GLY A 428 -13.69 -12.64 -12.97
C GLY A 428 -14.79 -13.40 -12.20
N GLN A 429 -14.54 -13.72 -10.93
CA GLN A 429 -15.40 -14.55 -10.05
C GLN A 429 -15.65 -15.98 -10.57
N GLY A 430 -14.87 -16.43 -11.55
CA GLY A 430 -15.02 -17.70 -12.25
C GLY A 430 -15.98 -17.65 -13.44
N THR A 431 -17.06 -16.86 -13.37
CA THR A 431 -18.05 -16.75 -14.47
C THR A 431 -17.54 -15.95 -15.66
N HIS A 432 -16.74 -14.92 -15.42
CA HIS A 432 -16.13 -14.05 -16.44
C HIS A 432 -14.65 -14.40 -16.68
N ALA A 433 -14.27 -15.63 -16.33
CA ALA A 433 -12.88 -16.07 -16.41
C ALA A 433 -12.38 -16.12 -17.86
N ARG A 434 -11.18 -15.57 -18.10
CA ARG A 434 -10.50 -15.63 -19.41
C ARG A 434 -9.32 -16.61 -19.37
N TYR A 435 -9.31 -17.53 -20.33
CA TYR A 435 -8.30 -18.59 -20.45
C TYR A 435 -7.32 -18.27 -21.59
N ASN A 436 -6.79 -17.06 -21.57
CA ASN A 436 -5.88 -16.53 -22.58
C ASN A 436 -4.39 -16.64 -22.19
N CYS A 437 -4.10 -17.25 -21.04
CA CYS A 437 -2.74 -17.50 -20.56
C CYS A 437 -2.43 -19.00 -20.49
N ARG A 438 -1.17 -19.35 -20.73
CA ARG A 438 -0.64 -20.72 -20.64
C ARG A 438 0.21 -20.93 -19.40
N ASP A 439 0.67 -19.86 -18.77
CA ASP A 439 1.60 -19.90 -17.64
C ASP A 439 0.91 -20.01 -16.26
N ALA A 440 -0.29 -19.45 -16.08
CA ALA A 440 -0.96 -19.41 -14.77
C ALA A 440 -1.17 -20.79 -14.13
N VAL A 441 -1.44 -21.84 -14.92
CA VAL A 441 -1.57 -23.21 -14.40
C VAL A 441 -0.27 -23.73 -13.81
N TRP A 442 0.87 -23.39 -14.39
CA TRP A 442 2.18 -23.82 -13.91
C TRP A 442 2.59 -23.04 -12.66
N TRP A 443 2.24 -21.75 -12.59
CA TRP A 443 2.37 -20.97 -11.36
C TRP A 443 1.47 -21.50 -10.24
N TRP A 444 0.23 -21.89 -10.55
CA TRP A 444 -0.68 -22.52 -9.60
C TRP A 444 -0.10 -23.82 -9.02
N LEU A 445 0.44 -24.70 -9.88
CA LEU A 445 1.12 -25.93 -9.44
C LEU A 445 2.36 -25.65 -8.59
N GLN A 446 3.19 -24.66 -8.97
CA GLN A 446 4.35 -24.25 -8.18
C GLN A 446 3.93 -23.71 -6.81
N CYS A 447 2.86 -22.93 -6.76
CA CYS A 447 2.30 -22.41 -5.51
C CYS A 447 1.77 -23.51 -4.59
N ILE A 448 1.10 -24.54 -5.13
CA ILE A 448 0.65 -25.71 -4.35
C ILE A 448 1.86 -26.46 -3.77
N GLN A 449 2.93 -26.62 -4.56
CA GLN A 449 4.17 -27.21 -4.07
C GLN A 449 4.74 -26.38 -2.91
N ASP A 450 4.79 -25.06 -3.05
CA ASP A 450 5.29 -24.17 -2.00
C ASP A 450 4.41 -24.22 -0.75
N TYR A 451 3.09 -24.30 -0.90
CA TYR A 451 2.14 -24.52 0.20
C TYR A 451 2.46 -25.82 0.93
N CYS A 452 2.60 -26.93 0.19
CA CYS A 452 2.89 -28.25 0.76
C CYS A 452 4.21 -28.28 1.54
N LYS A 453 5.21 -27.47 1.12
CA LYS A 453 6.53 -27.39 1.75
C LYS A 453 6.55 -26.48 2.99
N ILE A 454 5.86 -25.35 2.93
CA ILE A 454 5.95 -24.28 3.95
C ILE A 454 4.92 -24.48 5.06
N VAL A 455 3.70 -24.90 4.71
CA VAL A 455 2.60 -25.00 5.66
C VAL A 455 2.73 -26.29 6.49
N PRO A 456 2.59 -26.23 7.82
CA PRO A 456 2.51 -27.44 8.64
C PRO A 456 1.40 -28.38 8.16
N ASN A 457 1.71 -29.66 7.98
CA ASN A 457 0.80 -30.64 7.36
C ASN A 457 0.28 -30.20 5.98
N GLY A 458 1.07 -29.43 5.23
CA GLY A 458 0.64 -28.81 3.98
C GLY A 458 0.18 -29.79 2.90
N LEU A 459 0.61 -31.06 2.95
CA LEU A 459 0.16 -32.11 2.03
C LEU A 459 -1.35 -32.42 2.14
N ASP A 460 -2.00 -32.09 3.26
CA ASP A 460 -3.43 -32.30 3.45
C ASP A 460 -4.28 -31.52 2.44
N ILE A 461 -3.75 -30.40 1.91
CA ILE A 461 -4.43 -29.63 0.87
C ILE A 461 -4.76 -30.46 -0.37
N LEU A 462 -3.96 -31.48 -0.68
CA LEU A 462 -4.18 -32.34 -1.85
C LEU A 462 -5.50 -33.10 -1.77
N ARG A 463 -6.01 -33.35 -0.54
CA ARG A 463 -7.27 -34.03 -0.29
C ARG A 463 -8.44 -33.06 -0.07
N CYS A 464 -8.18 -31.76 0.03
CA CYS A 464 -9.25 -30.78 0.19
C CYS A 464 -10.20 -30.82 -1.03
N PRO A 465 -11.52 -30.76 -0.80
CA PRO A 465 -12.49 -30.75 -1.89
C PRO A 465 -12.41 -29.43 -2.65
N VAL A 466 -12.29 -29.54 -3.96
CA VAL A 466 -12.41 -28.46 -4.92
C VAL A 466 -13.79 -28.57 -5.56
N SER A 467 -14.62 -27.54 -5.37
CA SER A 467 -15.91 -27.46 -6.03
C SER A 467 -15.73 -27.05 -7.49
N ARG A 468 -15.98 -27.97 -8.41
CA ARG A 468 -15.77 -27.77 -9.85
C ARG A 468 -16.90 -26.93 -10.44
N MET A 469 -16.58 -25.68 -10.73
CA MET A 469 -17.50 -24.76 -11.42
C MET A 469 -17.72 -25.19 -12.87
N TYR A 470 -16.69 -25.77 -13.52
CA TYR A 470 -16.76 -26.31 -14.88
C TYR A 470 -16.32 -27.78 -14.89
N PRO A 471 -17.23 -28.74 -14.60
CA PRO A 471 -16.92 -30.17 -14.63
C PRO A 471 -16.35 -30.69 -15.96
N ARG A 472 -16.76 -30.08 -17.07
CA ARG A 472 -16.26 -30.35 -18.43
C ARG A 472 -16.05 -29.06 -19.20
N ASP A 473 -15.23 -29.11 -20.23
CA ASP A 473 -14.86 -27.97 -21.08
C ASP A 473 -16.05 -27.23 -21.72
N ASP A 474 -17.19 -27.90 -21.88
CA ASP A 474 -18.44 -27.38 -22.47
C ASP A 474 -19.51 -27.03 -21.41
N SER A 475 -19.25 -27.30 -20.13
CA SER A 475 -20.23 -27.10 -19.06
C SER A 475 -20.54 -25.61 -18.83
N SER A 476 -21.79 -25.34 -18.43
CA SER A 476 -22.17 -24.08 -17.80
C SER A 476 -21.64 -24.04 -16.35
N PRO A 477 -21.44 -22.83 -15.77
CA PRO A 477 -21.04 -22.69 -14.38
C PRO A 477 -21.99 -23.43 -13.43
N GLN A 478 -21.46 -24.27 -12.56
CA GLN A 478 -22.24 -25.01 -11.55
C GLN A 478 -22.13 -24.34 -10.15
N PRO A 479 -23.20 -24.39 -9.34
CA PRO A 479 -23.16 -23.94 -7.94
C PRO A 479 -22.18 -24.76 -7.09
N ALA A 480 -21.65 -24.15 -6.03
CA ALA A 480 -20.71 -24.82 -5.14
C ALA A 480 -21.30 -26.07 -4.47
N GLY A 481 -20.50 -27.14 -4.37
CA GLY A 481 -20.93 -28.44 -3.82
C GLY A 481 -21.71 -29.33 -4.79
N THR A 482 -21.99 -28.87 -6.02
CA THR A 482 -22.65 -29.69 -7.06
C THR A 482 -21.75 -30.85 -7.50
N MET A 483 -20.46 -30.57 -7.67
CA MET A 483 -19.44 -31.56 -8.00
C MET A 483 -18.15 -31.20 -7.29
N ASP A 484 -17.85 -31.94 -6.22
CA ASP A 484 -16.59 -31.81 -5.50
C ASP A 484 -15.65 -32.94 -5.89
N GLN A 485 -14.39 -32.61 -6.10
CA GLN A 485 -13.32 -33.61 -6.23
C GLN A 485 -12.08 -33.17 -5.46
N PRO A 486 -11.24 -34.10 -4.97
CA PRO A 486 -10.00 -33.75 -4.30
C PRO A 486 -9.07 -32.94 -5.20
N LEU A 487 -8.32 -32.00 -4.62
CA LEU A 487 -7.35 -31.17 -5.35
C LEU A 487 -6.35 -32.01 -6.17
N TYR A 488 -5.91 -33.18 -5.68
CA TYR A 488 -5.00 -34.04 -6.42
C TYR A 488 -5.57 -34.52 -7.77
N GLU A 489 -6.91 -34.65 -7.90
CA GLU A 489 -7.55 -35.02 -9.16
C GLU A 489 -7.60 -33.83 -10.13
N VAL A 490 -7.77 -32.61 -9.62
CA VAL A 490 -7.72 -31.39 -10.43
C VAL A 490 -6.30 -31.16 -10.96
N ILE A 491 -5.28 -31.44 -10.14
CA ILE A 491 -3.88 -31.43 -10.57
C ILE A 491 -3.66 -32.49 -11.67
N GLN A 492 -4.16 -33.70 -11.48
CA GLN A 492 -4.06 -34.76 -12.49
C GLN A 492 -4.72 -34.34 -13.80
N GLU A 493 -5.91 -33.74 -13.75
CA GLU A 493 -6.63 -33.23 -14.93
C GLU A 493 -5.78 -32.23 -15.70
N ALA A 494 -5.15 -31.26 -15.01
CA ALA A 494 -4.25 -30.29 -15.63
C ALA A 494 -3.09 -30.99 -16.37
N MET A 495 -2.41 -31.93 -15.72
CA MET A 495 -1.28 -32.66 -16.31
C MET A 495 -1.71 -33.53 -17.50
N GLN A 496 -2.85 -34.21 -17.38
CA GLN A 496 -3.43 -35.09 -18.40
C GLN A 496 -3.79 -34.30 -19.65
N ARG A 497 -4.51 -33.17 -19.51
CA ARG A 497 -4.94 -32.32 -20.63
C ARG A 497 -3.76 -31.75 -21.41
N HIS A 498 -2.67 -31.36 -20.74
CA HIS A 498 -1.47 -30.88 -21.43
C HIS A 498 -0.78 -31.97 -22.26
N MET A 499 -0.73 -33.21 -21.77
CA MET A 499 -0.14 -34.31 -22.53
C MET A 499 -1.02 -34.76 -23.70
N GLU A 500 -2.35 -34.70 -23.55
CA GLU A 500 -3.31 -34.96 -24.64
C GLU A 500 -3.26 -33.89 -25.74
N GLY A 501 -2.90 -32.67 -25.38
CA GLY A 501 -3.02 -31.50 -26.23
C GLY A 501 -4.28 -30.69 -25.92
N ILE A 502 -4.07 -29.39 -25.85
CA ILE A 502 -5.09 -28.37 -25.62
C ILE A 502 -5.21 -27.58 -26.91
N ASN A 503 -6.44 -27.52 -27.44
CA ASN A 503 -6.78 -26.73 -28.61
C ASN A 503 -8.24 -26.31 -28.47
N PHE A 504 -8.47 -25.01 -28.26
CA PHE A 504 -9.80 -24.45 -28.17
C PHE A 504 -9.81 -23.00 -28.64
N ARG A 505 -11.02 -22.49 -28.90
CA ARG A 505 -11.26 -21.07 -29.12
C ARG A 505 -11.86 -20.46 -27.87
N GLU A 506 -11.35 -19.30 -27.42
CA GLU A 506 -11.90 -18.60 -26.26
C GLU A 506 -13.42 -18.45 -26.36
N ARG A 507 -14.13 -18.78 -25.28
CA ARG A 507 -15.58 -18.57 -25.21
C ARG A 507 -15.87 -17.09 -25.36
N ASN A 508 -16.89 -16.75 -26.15
CA ASN A 508 -17.24 -15.38 -26.48
C ASN A 508 -16.11 -14.61 -27.19
N ALA A 509 -15.28 -15.28 -28.02
CA ALA A 509 -14.29 -14.62 -28.87
C ALA A 509 -14.88 -13.47 -29.68
N GLY A 510 -14.14 -12.36 -29.74
CA GLY A 510 -14.54 -11.12 -30.41
C GLY A 510 -14.31 -9.86 -29.57
N PRO A 511 -14.69 -8.68 -30.10
CA PRO A 511 -14.41 -7.38 -29.50
C PRO A 511 -14.94 -7.20 -28.07
N GLN A 512 -15.96 -7.97 -27.68
CA GLN A 512 -16.58 -7.94 -26.35
C GLN A 512 -15.67 -8.43 -25.23
N ILE A 513 -14.73 -9.33 -25.52
CA ILE A 513 -13.73 -9.79 -24.53
C ILE A 513 -12.35 -9.20 -24.80
N ASP A 514 -12.05 -8.85 -26.06
CA ASP A 514 -10.81 -8.19 -26.45
C ASP A 514 -11.00 -7.37 -27.74
N GLN A 515 -10.99 -6.04 -27.62
CA GLN A 515 -11.22 -5.13 -28.74
C GLN A 515 -10.01 -4.96 -29.68
N ASN A 516 -8.83 -5.43 -29.26
CA ASN A 516 -7.57 -5.19 -29.96
C ASN A 516 -7.07 -6.45 -30.67
N MET A 517 -7.29 -7.63 -30.07
CA MET A 517 -6.83 -8.92 -30.58
C MET A 517 -7.44 -9.29 -31.94
N ARG A 518 -6.63 -9.92 -32.79
CA ARG A 518 -7.08 -10.50 -34.07
C ARG A 518 -7.87 -11.79 -33.87
N ASP A 519 -8.65 -12.19 -34.87
CA ASP A 519 -9.50 -13.39 -34.81
C ASP A 519 -8.70 -14.67 -34.47
N GLU A 520 -7.49 -14.80 -35.02
CA GLU A 520 -6.60 -15.94 -34.81
C GLU A 520 -6.02 -15.99 -33.39
N GLY A 521 -5.93 -14.83 -32.72
CA GLY A 521 -5.42 -14.72 -31.35
C GLY A 521 -6.31 -15.40 -30.33
N PHE A 522 -7.61 -15.52 -30.60
CA PHE A 522 -8.56 -16.21 -29.73
C PHE A 522 -8.43 -17.74 -29.75
N ASN A 523 -7.64 -18.30 -30.67
CA ASN A 523 -7.37 -19.74 -30.71
C ASN A 523 -6.16 -20.04 -29.82
N VAL A 524 -6.42 -20.77 -28.72
CA VAL A 524 -5.43 -21.10 -27.70
C VAL A 524 -5.01 -22.56 -27.86
N THR A 525 -3.71 -22.76 -27.96
CA THR A 525 -3.08 -24.07 -28.03
C THR A 525 -2.04 -24.24 -26.93
N ALA A 526 -1.97 -25.43 -26.35
CA ALA A 526 -0.89 -25.83 -25.45
C ALA A 526 -0.71 -27.34 -25.51
N GLY A 527 0.49 -27.83 -25.25
CA GLY A 527 0.78 -29.25 -25.33
C GLY A 527 2.14 -29.59 -24.75
N VAL A 528 2.49 -30.87 -24.82
CA VAL A 528 3.82 -31.37 -24.43
C VAL A 528 4.47 -32.01 -25.65
N ASP A 529 5.66 -31.54 -25.99
CA ASP A 529 6.47 -32.17 -27.02
C ASP A 529 6.94 -33.54 -26.52
N HIS A 530 6.57 -34.62 -27.21
CA HIS A 530 6.80 -35.97 -26.71
C HIS A 530 8.27 -36.42 -26.77
N GLU A 531 9.13 -35.73 -27.52
CA GLU A 531 10.56 -36.04 -27.60
C GLU A 531 11.31 -35.39 -26.44
N THR A 532 11.13 -34.08 -26.28
CA THR A 532 11.82 -33.25 -25.30
C THR A 532 11.14 -33.23 -23.94
N GLY A 533 9.84 -33.48 -23.89
CA GLY A 533 8.99 -33.28 -22.71
C GLY A 533 8.66 -31.82 -22.43
N PHE A 534 9.04 -30.87 -23.29
CA PHE A 534 8.77 -29.46 -23.06
C PHE A 534 7.31 -29.13 -23.28
N VAL A 535 6.77 -28.28 -22.40
CA VAL A 535 5.48 -27.65 -22.65
C VAL A 535 5.67 -26.61 -23.75
N PHE A 536 4.81 -26.64 -24.75
CA PHE A 536 4.78 -25.67 -25.85
C PHE A 536 3.35 -25.15 -26.03
N GLY A 537 3.20 -24.05 -26.77
CA GLY A 537 1.87 -23.58 -27.16
C GLY A 537 1.86 -22.14 -27.60
N GLY A 538 0.67 -21.63 -27.83
CA GLY A 538 0.45 -20.28 -28.34
C GLY A 538 0.62 -20.20 -29.85
N ASN A 539 0.56 -18.97 -30.35
CA ASN A 539 0.77 -18.61 -31.74
C ASN A 539 1.24 -17.14 -31.80
N ARG A 540 1.74 -16.71 -32.96
CA ARG A 540 2.24 -15.34 -33.20
C ARG A 540 1.25 -14.19 -32.94
N PHE A 541 -0.03 -14.47 -32.76
CA PHE A 541 -1.11 -13.50 -32.54
C PHE A 541 -1.70 -13.55 -31.13
N ASN A 542 -1.11 -14.33 -30.20
CA ASN A 542 -1.56 -14.38 -28.82
C ASN A 542 -0.48 -14.05 -27.79
N CYS A 543 -0.95 -13.75 -26.59
CA CYS A 543 -0.17 -13.27 -25.45
C CYS A 543 -0.22 -14.27 -24.28
N GLY A 544 0.21 -15.52 -24.53
CA GLY A 544 0.03 -16.61 -23.57
C GLY A 544 0.94 -16.60 -22.33
N THR A 545 1.85 -15.64 -22.20
CA THR A 545 2.82 -15.52 -21.08
C THR A 545 2.69 -14.17 -20.39
N TRP A 546 3.36 -13.94 -19.27
CA TRP A 546 3.32 -12.66 -18.55
C TRP A 546 3.72 -11.43 -19.34
N MET A 547 4.55 -11.60 -20.38
CA MET A 547 4.84 -10.53 -21.33
C MET A 547 3.69 -10.44 -22.36
N ASP A 548 2.55 -9.85 -21.96
CA ASP A 548 1.26 -10.00 -22.65
C ASP A 548 0.69 -8.75 -23.36
N LYS A 549 1.52 -7.74 -23.63
CA LYS A 549 1.04 -6.53 -24.30
C LYS A 549 0.55 -6.82 -25.72
N MET A 550 -0.76 -6.67 -25.93
CA MET A 550 -1.39 -6.63 -27.26
C MET A 550 -1.33 -5.20 -27.82
N GLY A 551 -0.88 -5.05 -29.07
CA GLY A 551 -0.81 -3.74 -29.72
C GLY A 551 -2.19 -3.13 -30.00
N GLU A 552 -2.27 -1.80 -29.92
CA GLU A 552 -3.55 -1.07 -29.91
C GLU A 552 -3.57 0.17 -30.83
N SER A 553 -2.44 0.54 -31.45
CA SER A 553 -2.36 1.73 -32.31
C SER A 553 -2.65 1.39 -33.77
N ASP A 554 -3.71 1.98 -34.31
CA ASP A 554 -3.96 1.99 -35.75
C ASP A 554 -2.94 2.87 -36.48
N ARG A 555 -2.56 4.00 -35.87
CA ARG A 555 -1.63 4.98 -36.41
C ARG A 555 -0.25 4.35 -36.68
N ALA A 556 0.28 3.67 -35.67
CA ALA A 556 1.55 2.96 -35.79
C ALA A 556 1.43 1.61 -36.51
N ARG A 557 0.21 1.18 -36.86
CA ARG A 557 -0.10 -0.11 -37.52
C ARG A 557 0.32 -1.34 -36.69
N ASN A 558 0.26 -1.23 -35.37
CA ASN A 558 0.58 -2.33 -34.45
C ASN A 558 -0.67 -2.99 -33.82
N ARG A 559 -1.88 -2.47 -34.09
CA ARG A 559 -3.13 -3.05 -33.57
C ARG A 559 -3.25 -4.55 -33.83
N GLY A 560 -3.54 -5.30 -32.77
CA GLY A 560 -3.77 -6.74 -32.81
C GLY A 560 -2.52 -7.59 -33.06
N ILE A 561 -1.33 -6.98 -32.99
CA ILE A 561 -0.06 -7.69 -32.96
C ILE A 561 0.44 -7.72 -31.52
N PRO A 562 0.75 -8.89 -30.94
CA PRO A 562 1.48 -8.97 -29.68
C PRO A 562 2.85 -8.31 -29.79
N ALA A 563 3.25 -7.54 -28.78
CA ALA A 563 4.62 -7.02 -28.72
C ALA A 563 5.64 -8.14 -28.53
N THR A 564 5.29 -9.10 -27.67
CA THR A 564 6.16 -10.20 -27.27
C THR A 564 5.44 -11.53 -27.39
N PRO A 565 5.14 -12.01 -28.62
CA PRO A 565 4.56 -13.34 -28.80
C PRO A 565 5.62 -14.38 -28.41
N ARG A 566 5.46 -14.96 -27.22
CA ARG A 566 6.35 -16.00 -26.67
C ARG A 566 5.75 -17.38 -26.86
N ASP A 567 5.38 -17.69 -28.11
CA ASP A 567 4.87 -18.98 -28.51
C ASP A 567 5.99 -20.04 -28.60
N GLY A 568 5.62 -21.31 -28.73
CA GLY A 568 6.55 -22.42 -28.52
C GLY A 568 6.79 -22.67 -27.03
N SER A 569 8.01 -23.06 -26.68
CA SER A 569 8.40 -23.43 -25.31
C SER A 569 9.09 -22.28 -24.59
N ALA A 570 8.32 -21.48 -23.84
CA ALA A 570 8.85 -20.42 -22.98
C ALA A 570 9.67 -21.00 -21.81
N VAL A 571 10.84 -20.42 -21.54
CA VAL A 571 11.83 -20.96 -20.60
C VAL A 571 11.29 -21.17 -19.18
N GLU A 572 10.50 -20.22 -18.67
CA GLU A 572 9.93 -20.30 -17.33
C GLU A 572 8.84 -21.37 -17.23
N ILE A 573 8.04 -21.56 -18.27
CA ILE A 573 7.00 -22.59 -18.31
C ILE A 573 7.65 -23.99 -18.29
N VAL A 574 8.73 -24.19 -19.05
CA VAL A 574 9.47 -25.46 -19.04
C VAL A 574 10.10 -25.72 -17.67
N GLY A 575 10.67 -24.69 -17.04
CA GLY A 575 11.21 -24.77 -15.67
C GLY A 575 10.14 -25.11 -14.63
N LEU A 576 8.99 -24.43 -14.66
CA LEU A 576 7.86 -24.71 -13.77
C LEU A 576 7.29 -26.11 -14.00
N CYS A 577 7.15 -26.53 -15.25
CA CYS A 577 6.76 -27.89 -15.61
C CYS A 577 7.74 -28.92 -15.04
N LYS A 578 9.05 -28.71 -15.19
CA LYS A 578 10.08 -29.57 -14.58
C LYS A 578 9.90 -29.66 -13.07
N SER A 579 9.70 -28.54 -12.39
CA SER A 579 9.47 -28.51 -10.94
C SER A 579 8.23 -29.30 -10.54
N ALA A 580 7.12 -29.13 -11.27
CA ALA A 580 5.87 -29.83 -11.02
C ALA A 580 6.00 -31.34 -11.25
N VAL A 581 6.56 -31.77 -12.38
CA VAL A 581 6.74 -33.19 -12.68
C VAL A 581 7.70 -33.85 -11.68
N ARG A 582 8.83 -33.20 -11.32
CA ARG A 582 9.74 -33.67 -10.25
C ARG A 582 8.97 -33.90 -8.95
N TRP A 583 8.10 -32.97 -8.57
CA TRP A 583 7.32 -33.06 -7.35
C TRP A 583 6.30 -34.20 -7.38
N LEU A 584 5.62 -34.39 -8.50
CA LEU A 584 4.69 -35.51 -8.67
C LEU A 584 5.42 -36.86 -8.67
N VAL A 585 6.64 -36.95 -9.19
CA VAL A 585 7.49 -38.15 -9.03
C VAL A 585 7.72 -38.48 -7.55
N ASP A 586 8.10 -37.48 -6.75
CA ASP A 586 8.33 -37.66 -5.31
C ASP A 586 7.05 -38.06 -4.56
N LEU A 587 5.93 -37.37 -4.80
CA LEU A 587 4.66 -37.67 -4.15
C LEU A 587 4.09 -39.04 -4.54
N SER A 588 4.21 -39.41 -5.82
CA SER A 588 3.78 -40.72 -6.32
C SER A 588 4.64 -41.84 -5.72
N GLY A 589 5.96 -41.65 -5.64
CA GLY A 589 6.87 -42.59 -4.98
C GLY A 589 6.56 -42.80 -3.49
N LYS A 590 6.01 -41.77 -2.82
CA LYS A 590 5.54 -41.82 -1.43
C LYS A 590 4.09 -42.29 -1.26
N ASN A 591 3.39 -42.63 -2.35
CA ASN A 591 1.95 -42.95 -2.37
C ASN A 591 1.04 -41.84 -1.78
N VAL A 592 1.47 -40.58 -1.81
CA VAL A 592 0.65 -39.43 -1.41
C VAL A 592 -0.21 -38.94 -2.59
N PHE A 593 0.32 -39.04 -3.81
CA PHE A 593 -0.39 -38.73 -5.05
C PHE A 593 -0.72 -40.05 -5.77
N PRO A 594 -2.00 -40.35 -6.07
CA PRO A 594 -2.41 -41.69 -6.50
C PRO A 594 -2.01 -42.03 -7.95
N PHE A 595 -1.65 -41.04 -8.76
CA PHE A 595 -1.29 -41.24 -10.16
C PHE A 595 0.23 -41.38 -10.34
N ARG A 596 0.65 -42.23 -11.28
CA ARG A 596 2.07 -42.46 -11.63
C ARG A 596 2.49 -41.78 -12.94
N GLY A 597 1.53 -41.18 -13.64
CA GLY A 597 1.73 -40.58 -14.94
C GLY A 597 0.40 -40.15 -15.56
N VAL A 598 0.42 -39.95 -16.88
CA VAL A 598 -0.71 -39.55 -17.71
C VAL A 598 -0.91 -40.57 -18.82
N THR A 599 -2.15 -40.82 -19.23
CA THR A 599 -2.47 -41.84 -20.24
C THR A 599 -3.12 -41.20 -21.45
N ILE A 600 -2.45 -41.22 -22.60
CA ILE A 600 -2.95 -40.63 -23.83
C ILE A 600 -3.36 -41.71 -24.84
N LYS A 601 -4.29 -41.38 -25.73
CA LYS A 601 -4.63 -42.24 -26.88
C LYS A 601 -3.85 -41.81 -28.10
N ARG A 602 -2.91 -42.65 -28.54
CA ARG A 602 -2.07 -42.42 -29.73
C ARG A 602 -2.28 -43.53 -30.75
N HIS A 603 -2.65 -43.15 -31.98
CA HIS A 603 -2.96 -44.12 -33.06
C HIS A 603 -3.96 -45.22 -32.63
N GLY A 604 -4.94 -44.89 -31.78
CA GLY A 604 -5.93 -45.83 -31.27
C GLY A 604 -5.45 -46.76 -30.15
N LYS A 605 -4.20 -46.64 -29.68
CA LYS A 605 -3.66 -47.37 -28.52
C LYS A 605 -3.49 -46.43 -27.33
N GLU A 606 -3.77 -46.93 -26.13
CA GLU A 606 -3.47 -46.21 -24.89
C GLU A 606 -1.97 -46.34 -24.59
N GLU A 607 -1.33 -45.20 -24.37
CA GLU A 607 0.08 -45.08 -24.01
C GLU A 607 0.17 -44.29 -22.71
N THR A 608 0.76 -44.88 -21.68
CA THR A 608 0.99 -44.21 -20.39
C THR A 608 2.40 -43.65 -20.34
N ILE A 609 2.51 -42.33 -20.22
CA ILE A 609 3.78 -41.62 -19.99
C ILE A 609 3.90 -41.40 -18.49
N THR A 610 4.87 -42.08 -17.87
CA THR A 610 5.11 -41.92 -16.43
C THR A 610 5.69 -40.53 -16.11
N TYR A 611 5.40 -40.00 -14.92
CA TYR A 611 6.03 -38.74 -14.50
C TYR A 611 7.56 -38.85 -14.44
N ALA A 612 8.10 -40.03 -14.09
CA ALA A 612 9.53 -40.27 -14.08
C ALA A 612 10.14 -40.21 -15.49
N GLU A 613 9.45 -40.73 -16.51
CA GLU A 613 9.85 -40.58 -17.90
C GLU A 613 9.80 -39.12 -18.35
N TRP A 614 8.68 -38.43 -18.12
CA TRP A 614 8.53 -37.02 -18.49
C TRP A 614 9.61 -36.14 -17.85
N ASN A 615 9.89 -36.33 -16.55
CA ASN A 615 10.95 -35.64 -15.83
C ASN A 615 12.34 -35.87 -16.47
N ARG A 616 12.65 -37.11 -16.89
CA ARG A 616 13.92 -37.45 -17.55
C ARG A 616 14.04 -36.83 -18.93
N LYS A 617 12.95 -36.77 -19.71
CA LYS A 617 12.97 -36.13 -21.04
C LYS A 617 13.36 -34.66 -20.93
N ILE A 618 12.69 -33.91 -20.05
CA ILE A 618 13.01 -32.49 -19.84
C ILE A 618 14.47 -32.35 -19.39
N GLN A 619 14.89 -33.15 -18.40
CA GLN A 619 16.26 -33.12 -17.87
C GLN A 619 17.33 -33.35 -18.95
N GLY A 620 17.10 -34.30 -19.86
CA GLY A 620 18.07 -34.65 -20.92
C GLY A 620 18.11 -33.65 -22.09
N HIS A 621 17.11 -32.78 -22.21
CA HIS A 621 16.96 -31.88 -23.36
C HIS A 621 17.14 -30.40 -23.02
N PHE A 622 16.75 -29.96 -21.83
CA PHE A 622 16.64 -28.54 -21.48
C PHE A 622 17.91 -27.75 -21.78
N GLU A 623 19.01 -28.03 -21.09
CA GLU A 623 20.21 -27.22 -21.23
C GLU A 623 20.79 -27.31 -22.63
N ARG A 624 20.73 -28.48 -23.27
CA ARG A 624 21.22 -28.68 -24.64
C ARG A 624 20.50 -27.78 -25.65
N LEU A 625 19.20 -27.53 -25.47
CA LEU A 625 18.37 -26.79 -26.43
C LEU A 625 18.23 -25.31 -26.09
N PHE A 626 18.25 -24.96 -24.78
CA PHE A 626 18.13 -23.58 -24.32
C PHE A 626 19.47 -22.86 -24.15
N PHE A 627 20.58 -23.54 -23.88
CA PHE A 627 21.86 -22.86 -23.70
C PHE A 627 22.45 -22.42 -25.04
N VAL A 628 22.84 -21.15 -25.15
CA VAL A 628 23.52 -20.60 -26.32
C VAL A 628 25.03 -20.76 -26.14
N SER A 629 25.60 -21.63 -26.95
CA SER A 629 27.02 -22.00 -26.89
C SER A 629 27.95 -20.81 -27.10
N GLU A 630 29.05 -20.78 -26.36
CA GLU A 630 30.12 -19.80 -26.54
C GLU A 630 30.92 -20.02 -27.82
N ASN A 631 30.93 -21.27 -28.32
CA ASN A 631 31.59 -21.60 -29.57
C ASN A 631 30.73 -21.11 -30.74
N PRO A 632 31.19 -20.12 -31.55
CA PRO A 632 30.42 -19.66 -32.71
C PRO A 632 30.23 -20.72 -33.79
N ALA A 633 31.06 -21.77 -33.78
CA ALA A 633 30.99 -22.89 -34.71
C ALA A 633 30.23 -24.11 -34.14
N ASP A 634 29.43 -23.94 -33.07
CA ASP A 634 28.61 -25.02 -32.54
C ASP A 634 27.59 -25.51 -33.57
N ARG A 635 27.76 -26.76 -34.02
CA ARG A 635 26.90 -27.38 -35.05
C ARG A 635 25.49 -27.68 -34.56
N ASN A 636 25.25 -27.65 -33.25
CA ASN A 636 23.92 -27.83 -32.69
C ASN A 636 23.10 -26.54 -32.71
N GLU A 637 23.72 -25.39 -32.96
CA GLU A 637 23.01 -24.12 -33.04
C GLU A 637 22.30 -24.01 -34.40
N LYS A 638 20.97 -23.93 -34.37
CA LYS A 638 20.14 -24.00 -35.57
C LYS A 638 20.13 -22.69 -36.37
N TYR A 639 20.22 -21.56 -35.66
CA TYR A 639 20.17 -20.20 -36.24
C TYR A 639 21.34 -19.35 -35.70
N PRO A 640 22.61 -19.72 -35.97
CA PRO A 640 23.77 -19.01 -35.46
C PRO A 640 23.84 -17.54 -35.91
N GLU A 641 23.18 -17.19 -37.01
CA GLU A 641 23.05 -15.84 -37.55
C GLU A 641 22.16 -14.91 -36.72
N LEU A 642 21.27 -15.47 -35.89
CA LEU A 642 20.38 -14.72 -34.99
C LEU A 642 20.95 -14.57 -33.57
N VAL A 643 22.09 -15.20 -33.29
CA VAL A 643 22.73 -15.17 -31.97
C VAL A 643 23.43 -13.84 -31.75
N HIS A 644 22.80 -12.97 -30.96
CA HIS A 644 23.40 -11.70 -30.54
C HIS A 644 24.35 -11.86 -29.34
N LYS A 645 23.96 -12.69 -28.35
CA LYS A 645 24.76 -12.98 -27.15
C LYS A 645 24.95 -14.47 -26.94
N ARG A 646 26.11 -14.85 -26.40
CA ARG A 646 26.49 -16.23 -26.10
C ARG A 646 26.75 -16.41 -24.61
N GLY A 647 26.70 -17.65 -24.14
CA GLY A 647 26.80 -17.95 -22.71
C GLY A 647 25.54 -17.57 -21.93
N ILE A 648 24.40 -17.49 -22.62
CA ILE A 648 23.08 -17.19 -22.06
C ILE A 648 22.13 -18.39 -22.23
N TYR A 649 20.95 -18.32 -21.62
CA TYR A 649 19.84 -19.23 -21.91
C TYR A 649 18.80 -18.48 -22.75
N LYS A 650 18.37 -19.12 -23.84
CA LYS A 650 17.30 -18.67 -24.73
C LYS A 650 16.04 -18.34 -23.94
N ASP A 651 15.30 -17.34 -24.40
CA ASP A 651 14.03 -16.94 -23.76
C ASP A 651 12.89 -17.92 -24.07
N SER A 652 12.92 -18.49 -25.28
CA SER A 652 12.01 -19.54 -25.73
C SER A 652 12.76 -20.54 -26.62
N TYR A 653 12.11 -21.67 -26.90
CA TYR A 653 12.57 -22.63 -27.88
C TYR A 653 11.45 -22.97 -28.85
N GLY A 654 11.69 -22.77 -30.15
CA GLY A 654 10.75 -23.09 -31.20
C GLY A 654 9.61 -22.07 -31.33
N ALA A 655 9.86 -20.80 -31.01
CA ALA A 655 8.91 -19.72 -31.28
C ALA A 655 8.65 -19.56 -32.78
N SER A 656 7.49 -19.00 -33.13
CA SER A 656 7.13 -18.71 -34.53
C SER A 656 8.10 -17.74 -35.22
N SER A 657 8.71 -16.84 -34.43
CA SER A 657 9.83 -16.00 -34.83
C SER A 657 11.11 -16.53 -34.19
N PRO A 658 12.01 -17.18 -34.94
CA PRO A 658 13.25 -17.73 -34.38
C PRO A 658 14.14 -16.71 -33.69
N TRP A 659 14.04 -15.42 -34.03
CA TRP A 659 14.79 -14.35 -33.38
C TRP A 659 14.39 -14.18 -31.91
N CYS A 660 13.10 -14.36 -31.57
CA CYS A 660 12.61 -14.24 -30.20
C CYS A 660 13.27 -15.26 -29.25
N ASP A 661 13.63 -16.44 -29.75
CA ASP A 661 14.31 -17.47 -28.95
C ASP A 661 15.66 -16.95 -28.39
N TYR A 662 16.41 -16.15 -29.17
CA TYR A 662 17.77 -15.73 -28.82
C TYR A 662 17.86 -14.39 -28.08
N GLN A 663 16.73 -13.80 -27.70
CA GLN A 663 16.72 -12.56 -26.95
C GLN A 663 17.14 -12.80 -25.49
N LEU A 664 18.06 -11.98 -24.99
CA LEU A 664 18.40 -11.98 -23.57
C LEU A 664 17.28 -11.28 -22.78
N ARG A 665 16.52 -12.06 -22.02
CA ARG A 665 15.40 -11.62 -21.17
C ARG A 665 15.56 -12.19 -19.76
N PRO A 666 14.89 -11.61 -18.74
CA PRO A 666 15.04 -12.06 -17.36
C PRO A 666 14.32 -13.39 -17.07
N ASN A 667 13.56 -13.96 -18.01
CA ASN A 667 12.65 -15.07 -17.75
C ASN A 667 13.35 -16.37 -17.31
N PHE A 668 14.57 -16.64 -17.80
CA PHE A 668 15.29 -17.87 -17.47
C PHE A 668 15.64 -17.96 -15.97
N THR A 669 15.69 -16.84 -15.25
CA THR A 669 15.97 -16.84 -13.81
C THR A 669 14.85 -17.51 -13.03
N ILE A 670 13.61 -17.47 -13.52
CA ILE A 670 12.48 -18.21 -12.92
C ILE A 670 12.77 -19.71 -12.99
N ALA A 671 13.18 -20.21 -14.16
CA ALA A 671 13.52 -21.62 -14.34
C ALA A 671 14.68 -22.06 -13.43
N MET A 672 15.71 -21.21 -13.28
CA MET A 672 16.83 -21.46 -12.35
C MET A 672 16.37 -21.56 -10.89
N VAL A 673 15.38 -20.77 -10.47
CA VAL A 673 14.86 -20.80 -9.09
C VAL A 673 14.05 -22.07 -8.84
N VAL A 674 13.13 -22.43 -9.74
CA VAL A 674 12.18 -23.53 -9.49
C VAL A 674 12.76 -24.91 -9.82
N ALA A 675 13.69 -24.98 -10.77
CA ALA A 675 14.30 -26.21 -11.25
C ALA A 675 15.82 -26.05 -11.50
N PRO A 676 16.62 -25.75 -10.45
CA PRO A 676 18.06 -25.53 -10.59
C PRO A 676 18.80 -26.76 -11.14
N GLU A 677 18.24 -27.97 -10.99
CA GLU A 677 18.82 -29.19 -11.54
C GLU A 677 18.91 -29.23 -13.07
N LEU A 678 18.22 -28.32 -13.77
CA LEU A 678 18.31 -28.21 -15.23
C LEU A 678 19.60 -27.56 -15.72
N PHE A 679 20.38 -26.96 -14.82
CA PHE A 679 21.49 -26.07 -15.17
C PHE A 679 22.83 -26.61 -14.69
N THR A 680 23.82 -26.60 -15.57
CA THR A 680 25.23 -26.76 -15.19
C THR A 680 25.68 -25.51 -14.44
N PRO A 681 26.19 -25.62 -13.20
CA PRO A 681 26.49 -24.46 -12.35
C PRO A 681 27.37 -23.39 -13.00
N GLU A 682 28.40 -23.79 -13.74
CA GLU A 682 29.33 -22.87 -14.41
C GLU A 682 28.64 -22.04 -15.50
N ARG A 683 27.75 -22.68 -16.28
CA ARG A 683 26.96 -22.01 -17.33
C ARG A 683 25.91 -21.09 -16.72
N ALA A 684 25.25 -21.55 -15.66
CA ALA A 684 24.26 -20.77 -14.93
C ALA A 684 24.88 -19.49 -14.35
N TRP A 685 26.03 -19.60 -13.69
CA TRP A 685 26.73 -18.47 -13.09
C TRP A 685 27.10 -17.42 -14.14
N LYS A 686 27.62 -17.86 -15.28
CA LYS A 686 27.97 -16.96 -16.39
C LYS A 686 26.75 -16.24 -16.96
N ALA A 687 25.65 -16.95 -17.19
CA ALA A 687 24.40 -16.35 -17.66
C ALA A 687 23.84 -15.33 -16.66
N LEU A 688 23.94 -15.61 -15.35
CA LEU A 688 23.52 -14.70 -14.29
C LEU A 688 24.40 -13.45 -14.22
N GLN A 689 25.72 -13.56 -14.42
CA GLN A 689 26.61 -12.40 -14.51
C GLN A 689 26.23 -11.49 -15.68
N ILE A 690 25.89 -12.06 -16.84
CA ILE A 690 25.42 -11.29 -17.99
C ILE A 690 24.07 -10.62 -17.68
N ALA A 691 23.14 -11.32 -17.02
CA ALA A 691 21.86 -10.74 -16.61
C ALA A 691 22.03 -9.64 -15.56
N GLU A 692 22.95 -9.77 -14.61
CA GLU A 692 23.30 -8.72 -13.65
C GLU A 692 23.84 -7.47 -14.37
N GLU A 693 24.78 -7.66 -15.30
CA GLU A 693 25.37 -6.54 -16.04
C GLU A 693 24.35 -5.83 -16.94
N LYS A 694 23.52 -6.59 -17.67
CA LYS A 694 22.67 -6.04 -18.73
C LYS A 694 21.26 -5.74 -18.28
N LEU A 695 20.65 -6.64 -17.50
CA LEU A 695 19.23 -6.59 -17.16
C LEU A 695 18.94 -5.99 -15.79
N LEU A 696 19.82 -6.12 -14.80
CA LEU A 696 19.54 -5.57 -13.47
C LEU A 696 19.52 -4.03 -13.50
N GLY A 697 18.41 -3.46 -13.03
CA GLY A 697 18.24 -2.04 -12.75
C GLY A 697 18.25 -1.78 -11.24
N PRO A 698 18.09 -0.52 -10.81
CA PRO A 698 18.17 -0.16 -9.40
C PRO A 698 17.03 -0.75 -8.54
N LEU A 699 15.84 -0.96 -9.14
CA LEU A 699 14.65 -1.46 -8.44
C LEU A 699 13.94 -2.62 -9.17
N GLY A 700 14.37 -2.97 -10.37
CA GLY A 700 13.72 -3.97 -11.20
C GLY A 700 14.63 -4.50 -12.30
N MET A 701 14.16 -5.54 -12.99
CA MET A 701 14.86 -6.15 -14.13
C MET A 701 14.34 -5.55 -15.44
N LYS A 702 15.24 -5.19 -16.35
CA LYS A 702 14.89 -4.85 -17.73
C LYS A 702 14.31 -6.09 -18.41
N THR A 703 13.22 -5.91 -19.15
CA THR A 703 12.47 -6.99 -19.80
C THR A 703 13.15 -7.54 -21.06
N LEU A 704 14.10 -6.79 -21.62
CA LEU A 704 14.95 -7.12 -22.76
C LEU A 704 16.30 -6.43 -22.57
N ASP A 705 17.32 -7.04 -23.14
CA ASP A 705 18.67 -6.50 -23.23
C ASP A 705 18.74 -5.12 -23.92
N PRO A 706 19.40 -4.11 -23.32
CA PRO A 706 19.59 -2.79 -23.94
C PRO A 706 20.33 -2.77 -25.27
N ASP A 707 21.13 -3.81 -25.55
CA ASP A 707 21.86 -3.90 -26.81
C ASP A 707 20.97 -4.46 -27.96
N ASP A 708 19.73 -4.88 -27.68
CA ASP A 708 18.78 -5.38 -28.69
C ASP A 708 18.22 -4.24 -29.55
N MET A 709 18.06 -4.48 -30.85
CA MET A 709 17.60 -3.48 -31.84
C MET A 709 16.21 -2.90 -31.56
N VAL A 710 15.33 -3.61 -30.84
CA VAL A 710 13.99 -3.12 -30.52
C VAL A 710 13.86 -2.59 -29.10
N TYR A 711 14.96 -2.54 -28.33
CA TYR A 711 14.93 -2.08 -26.95
C TYR A 711 14.40 -0.65 -26.83
N CYS A 712 13.32 -0.48 -26.07
CA CYS A 712 12.64 0.79 -25.85
C CYS A 712 12.29 0.94 -24.36
N GLY A 713 13.27 1.33 -23.53
CA GLY A 713 13.16 1.30 -22.06
C GLY A 713 12.21 2.31 -21.39
N VAL A 714 11.45 3.12 -22.13
CA VAL A 714 10.53 4.14 -21.57
C VAL A 714 9.08 3.83 -21.96
N TYR A 715 8.30 3.29 -21.02
CA TYR A 715 6.89 2.97 -21.24
C TYR A 715 5.98 4.20 -21.08
N ASP A 716 5.17 4.46 -22.10
CA ASP A 716 4.07 5.44 -22.06
C ASP A 716 2.86 4.86 -22.81
N ASN A 717 1.81 4.51 -22.06
CA ASN A 717 0.59 3.93 -22.63
C ASN A 717 -0.28 4.97 -23.37
N ALA A 718 -0.12 6.26 -23.05
CA ALA A 718 -0.90 7.34 -23.64
C ALA A 718 -0.31 7.84 -24.97
N LEU A 719 0.97 7.58 -25.21
CA LEU A 719 1.66 7.96 -26.44
C LEU A 719 1.03 7.28 -27.67
N ASP A 720 0.57 8.06 -28.66
CA ASP A 720 0.04 7.52 -29.92
C ASP A 720 0.62 8.25 -31.14
N ASN A 721 1.76 7.75 -31.61
CA ASN A 721 2.53 8.30 -32.72
C ASN A 721 2.74 7.25 -33.83
N ASP A 722 3.59 7.55 -34.81
CA ASP A 722 3.86 6.64 -35.94
C ASP A 722 4.95 5.59 -35.63
N ASN A 723 5.47 5.55 -34.39
CA ASN A 723 6.52 4.60 -34.00
C ASN A 723 5.90 3.29 -33.51
N TYR A 724 6.05 2.25 -34.34
CA TYR A 724 5.54 0.90 -34.10
C TYR A 724 5.88 0.34 -32.72
N ASN A 725 7.11 0.56 -32.24
CA ASN A 725 7.64 -0.09 -31.05
C ASN A 725 7.15 0.52 -29.74
N VAL A 726 6.63 1.76 -29.73
CA VAL A 726 6.28 2.48 -28.49
C VAL A 726 4.83 2.96 -28.43
N ALA A 727 4.16 3.10 -29.58
CA ALA A 727 2.81 3.62 -29.63
C ALA A 727 1.83 2.73 -28.83
N ARG A 728 1.00 3.35 -28.00
CA ARG A 728 0.05 2.75 -27.06
C ARG A 728 0.70 1.78 -26.09
N GLY A 729 1.94 2.09 -25.69
CA GLY A 729 2.70 1.30 -24.74
C GLY A 729 3.09 -0.08 -25.26
N PHE A 730 3.23 -0.25 -26.58
CA PHE A 730 3.67 -1.51 -27.19
C PHE A 730 4.97 -2.04 -26.55
N ASN A 731 5.85 -1.14 -26.13
CA ASN A 731 7.09 -1.45 -25.44
C ASN A 731 6.95 -1.87 -23.96
N TYR A 732 5.75 -2.15 -23.44
CA TYR A 732 5.56 -2.51 -22.03
C TYR A 732 6.47 -3.67 -21.59
N HIS A 733 6.60 -4.68 -22.45
CA HIS A 733 7.58 -5.76 -22.31
C HIS A 733 8.54 -5.85 -23.49
N GLN A 734 8.48 -4.83 -24.38
CA GLN A 734 9.28 -4.55 -25.58
C GLN A 734 9.27 -5.61 -26.66
#